data_AF-A0A352CGM5-F1
#
_entry.id   AF-A0A352CGM5-F1
#
_cell.length_a   1.000
_cell.length_b   1.000
_cell.length_c   1.000
_cell.angle_alpha   90.00
_cell.angle_beta   90.00
_cell.angle_gamma   90.00
#
_symmetry.space_group_name_H-M   'P 1'
#
loop_
_entity.id
_entity.type
_entity.pdbx_description
1 polymer ?
#
loop_
_entity_poly.entity_id
_entity_poly.type
_entity_poly.pdbx_seq_one_letter_code
_entity_poly.pdbx_strand_id
1 'polypeptide(L)'
;MQVKPSALLSMTLSLLISFFSLTAWSQVAPTPGADRMRSLAQRQTLFGDSLLSAVSFRSIGPTIMSGRVVDVEANPNDPTEFYVAYATGGLWHTTNNGQSFTPIMDSLDILFLGDIAINWNTNPRIIWAGTGEANSSRSSYAGTGMYRSNDNGKTWQYLGLSESHHIGDIKLHPTDPNTAWVAVLGHLYTDNNERGVYKTTDGGATWKQTLFVNAQTGCVDLALDPANPNQLLAAMWQKNRKAWKFEESGPSSGIYKSTDGGSSWQKTSGEGSGFPQGNKIGRIGLCYFPGNPQIVYAVVDNNTPLPAKKSATDSLYTKEDLRNLTTAQFAALDNNKLESFLRKNRFPRQYSVAQIKDKVAAGTLAPSVLWDWLDSDDGFQNSGIAGCEVYRSDDGGRNWKKTHEKPIGIFNTYGYYFAKIYTSYQNPEKVFILGFSSQVSTDGGKTFTNMDKGNVHADHHALWVNPKRDSHIINGNDGGVNISYDDGKNWFKANTPAVGQFYAVTTDDAKPYNVYGGLQDNGSWWGPSNHKEDIGWIDNGQYAYKVINGGDGMQAQVDRRDNNTIYSGWQFGAYARYQKDKPGVSKSIRPQHLLGEKPLRFNWQTPILLSRHNQDIFYYGANRLYRSLNKGDSLVSLTPDMTKGAVAGNVPYGTITTVDESPLRFGMLYIGTDDGNLHRSDDGGYTWTALHRSATSDKSKSAKTTAPFAGLDTKQLWVSRIIASQHSENRVYVTLNGYRSDNFEPFVFVSEDKGVTWQPIAGNLPLEPVNVIREDPKNPDLLYVGTDGGLYVSFDRGKTYKAWQTGMPRSVPVHDLAIQQRDNELVVGTHGRSLYVGKLDKLQKN
;
A
#
# COMPACT_ATOMS: atom_id res chain seq x y z
N MET A 1 -49.34 74.97 -5.88
CA MET A 1 -49.90 73.61 -5.90
C MET A 1 -48.73 72.64 -5.79
N GLN A 2 -48.48 72.14 -4.57
CA GLN A 2 -47.31 71.36 -4.18
C GLN A 2 -47.62 69.85 -4.22
N VAL A 3 -46.71 69.11 -4.86
CA VAL A 3 -46.12 67.79 -4.54
C VAL A 3 -46.71 66.98 -3.35
N LYS A 4 -47.03 65.69 -3.57
CA LYS A 4 -46.53 64.49 -2.83
C LYS A 4 -47.17 63.14 -3.30
N PRO A 5 -46.60 61.94 -2.98
CA PRO A 5 -46.22 60.91 -3.97
C PRO A 5 -46.56 59.44 -3.57
N SER A 6 -45.83 58.47 -4.18
CA SER A 6 -45.54 57.07 -3.76
C SER A 6 -46.44 55.97 -4.37
N ALA A 7 -45.98 54.76 -4.74
CA ALA A 7 -44.72 54.05 -4.51
C ALA A 7 -44.48 53.00 -5.62
N LEU A 8 -43.24 52.82 -6.10
CA LEU A 8 -42.76 51.54 -6.61
C LEU A 8 -41.27 51.40 -6.32
N LEU A 9 -40.96 50.47 -5.43
CA LEU A 9 -39.65 50.14 -4.90
C LEU A 9 -38.94 49.21 -5.90
N SER A 10 -37.91 49.69 -6.60
CA SER A 10 -36.95 48.82 -7.30
C SER A 10 -35.69 48.74 -6.46
N MET A 11 -35.48 47.55 -5.89
CA MET A 11 -34.37 47.21 -5.02
C MET A 11 -33.19 46.76 -5.89
N THR A 12 -32.14 47.57 -5.96
CA THR A 12 -30.84 47.20 -6.53
C THR A 12 -30.10 46.27 -5.57
N LEU A 13 -29.97 44.99 -5.93
CA LEU A 13 -29.11 44.04 -5.23
C LEU A 13 -27.83 43.84 -6.04
N SER A 14 -26.72 44.39 -5.55
CA SER A 14 -25.38 44.15 -6.06
C SER A 14 -24.97 42.71 -5.76
N LEU A 15 -24.91 41.85 -6.78
CA LEU A 15 -24.31 40.51 -6.68
C LEU A 15 -22.79 40.62 -6.92
N LEU A 16 -22.01 40.65 -5.84
CA LEU A 16 -20.57 40.37 -5.88
C LEU A 16 -20.39 38.85 -6.04
N ILE A 17 -20.38 38.37 -7.28
CA ILE A 17 -19.97 36.99 -7.59
C ILE A 17 -18.45 36.93 -7.45
N SER A 18 -17.98 36.48 -6.29
CA SER A 18 -16.61 36.01 -6.12
C SER A 18 -16.45 34.75 -6.98
N PHE A 19 -15.86 34.89 -8.16
CA PHE A 19 -15.37 33.76 -8.95
C PHE A 19 -14.20 33.12 -8.18
N PHE A 20 -14.50 32.19 -7.27
CA PHE A 20 -13.55 31.14 -6.96
C PHE A 20 -13.46 30.25 -8.19
N SER A 21 -12.42 30.45 -9.00
CA SER A 21 -11.98 29.49 -10.00
C SER A 21 -11.52 28.23 -9.27
N LEU A 22 -12.48 27.35 -8.98
CA LEU A 22 -12.22 25.94 -8.71
C LEU A 22 -11.52 25.38 -9.95
N THR A 23 -10.20 25.30 -9.89
CA THR A 23 -9.45 24.42 -10.78
C THR A 23 -9.86 23.01 -10.39
N ALA A 24 -10.92 22.49 -11.04
CA ALA A 24 -11.23 21.07 -10.96
C ALA A 24 -10.12 20.34 -11.72
N TRP A 25 -9.25 19.66 -10.97
CA TRP A 25 -8.27 18.75 -11.54
C TRP A 25 -9.09 17.63 -12.16
N SER A 26 -9.12 17.53 -13.49
CA SER A 26 -9.85 16.46 -14.17
C SER A 26 -9.10 15.14 -13.96
N GLN A 27 -9.30 14.50 -12.81
CA GLN A 27 -8.86 13.12 -12.58
C GLN A 27 -9.59 12.20 -13.56
N VAL A 28 -8.93 11.13 -14.00
CA VAL A 28 -9.57 10.07 -14.79
C VAL A 28 -10.73 9.44 -13.99
N ALA A 29 -11.80 9.07 -14.68
CA ALA A 29 -12.95 8.42 -14.04
C ALA A 29 -12.60 6.99 -13.59
N PRO A 30 -13.20 6.48 -12.49
CA PRO A 30 -13.03 5.10 -12.09
C PRO A 30 -13.55 4.14 -13.16
N THR A 31 -12.95 2.96 -13.29
CA THR A 31 -13.39 1.94 -14.25
C THR A 31 -14.59 1.18 -13.69
N PRO A 32 -15.74 1.14 -14.39
CA PRO A 32 -16.89 0.36 -13.94
C PRO A 32 -16.55 -1.12 -13.77
N GLY A 33 -17.04 -1.73 -12.70
CA GLY A 33 -17.02 -3.16 -12.43
C GLY A 33 -17.53 -4.02 -13.59
N ALA A 34 -18.55 -3.59 -14.33
CA ALA A 34 -18.98 -4.32 -15.53
C ALA A 34 -17.86 -4.42 -16.59
N ASP A 35 -17.08 -3.35 -16.78
CA ASP A 35 -15.94 -3.33 -17.70
C ASP A 35 -14.79 -4.17 -17.16
N ARG A 36 -14.54 -4.11 -15.84
CA ARG A 36 -13.57 -4.96 -15.16
C ARG A 36 -13.91 -6.44 -15.33
N MET A 37 -15.19 -6.83 -15.21
CA MET A 37 -15.61 -8.23 -15.43
C MET A 37 -15.45 -8.67 -16.89
N ARG A 38 -15.74 -7.79 -17.87
CA ARG A 38 -15.44 -8.07 -19.29
C ARG A 38 -13.93 -8.25 -19.53
N SER A 39 -13.12 -7.45 -18.86
CA SER A 39 -11.67 -7.54 -18.91
C SER A 39 -11.13 -8.86 -18.34
N LEU A 40 -11.74 -9.42 -17.28
CA LEU A 40 -11.37 -10.75 -16.78
C LEU A 40 -11.62 -11.84 -17.82
N ALA A 41 -12.76 -11.78 -18.52
CA ALA A 41 -13.05 -12.71 -19.62
C ALA A 41 -12.03 -12.57 -20.77
N GLN A 42 -11.63 -11.33 -21.11
CA GLN A 42 -10.56 -11.10 -22.08
C GLN A 42 -9.24 -11.74 -21.64
N ARG A 43 -8.88 -11.62 -20.36
CA ARG A 43 -7.67 -12.25 -19.82
C ARG A 43 -7.68 -13.76 -20.01
N GLN A 44 -8.81 -14.41 -19.75
CA GLN A 44 -8.97 -15.85 -19.98
C GLN A 44 -8.71 -16.25 -21.44
N THR A 45 -9.20 -15.46 -22.39
CA THR A 45 -8.92 -15.67 -23.82
C THR A 45 -7.43 -15.51 -24.14
N LEU A 46 -6.78 -14.45 -23.60
CA LEU A 46 -5.34 -14.25 -23.80
C LEU A 46 -4.50 -15.40 -23.24
N PHE A 47 -4.94 -16.04 -22.17
CA PHE A 47 -4.32 -17.26 -21.64
C PHE A 47 -4.52 -18.46 -22.55
N GLY A 48 -5.76 -18.73 -22.96
CA GLY A 48 -6.10 -19.86 -23.83
C GLY A 48 -5.36 -19.83 -25.17
N ASP A 49 -5.16 -18.63 -25.73
CA ASP A 49 -4.53 -18.42 -27.03
C ASP A 49 -3.01 -18.19 -26.95
N SER A 50 -2.40 -18.33 -25.77
CA SER A 50 -0.99 -18.00 -25.57
C SER A 50 -0.06 -19.13 -25.99
N LEU A 51 0.80 -18.84 -26.97
CA LEU A 51 1.92 -19.69 -27.38
C LEU A 51 3.00 -19.81 -26.28
N LEU A 52 2.93 -18.98 -25.25
CA LEU A 52 3.87 -18.98 -24.11
C LEU A 52 3.55 -20.06 -23.07
N SER A 53 2.48 -20.83 -23.27
CA SER A 53 2.13 -22.00 -22.45
C SER A 53 3.24 -23.07 -22.40
N ALA A 54 4.14 -23.09 -23.39
CA ALA A 54 5.28 -24.01 -23.45
C ALA A 54 6.55 -23.49 -22.74
N VAL A 55 6.49 -22.32 -22.10
CA VAL A 55 7.61 -21.68 -21.39
C VAL A 55 7.19 -21.41 -19.95
N SER A 56 7.54 -22.32 -19.04
CA SER A 56 7.19 -22.21 -17.63
C SER A 56 8.19 -21.38 -16.85
N PHE A 57 7.67 -20.54 -15.96
CA PHE A 57 8.39 -19.98 -14.84
C PHE A 57 8.63 -21.04 -13.77
N ARG A 58 9.67 -20.82 -12.96
CA ARG A 58 9.99 -21.58 -11.76
C ARG A 58 10.05 -20.63 -10.57
N SER A 59 9.33 -20.94 -9.51
CA SER A 59 9.45 -20.20 -8.24
C SER A 59 10.83 -20.41 -7.64
N ILE A 60 11.39 -19.34 -7.08
CA ILE A 60 12.64 -19.35 -6.32
C ILE A 60 12.42 -18.89 -4.88
N GLY A 61 11.17 -18.88 -4.39
CA GLY A 61 10.86 -18.36 -3.06
C GLY A 61 11.11 -16.84 -2.95
N PRO A 62 11.39 -16.31 -1.75
CA PRO A 62 11.48 -17.00 -0.46
C PRO A 62 10.12 -17.30 0.21
N THR A 63 10.11 -18.14 1.24
CA THR A 63 8.92 -18.53 2.04
C THR A 63 8.85 -17.87 3.41
N ILE A 64 9.97 -17.76 4.14
CA ILE A 64 9.95 -17.38 5.57
C ILE A 64 9.53 -15.93 5.86
N MET A 65 9.77 -15.01 4.92
CA MET A 65 9.35 -13.61 5.02
C MET A 65 7.82 -13.49 4.87
N SER A 66 7.20 -14.43 4.14
CA SER A 66 5.75 -14.47 3.85
C SER A 66 5.21 -13.10 3.45
N GLY A 67 4.05 -12.70 3.95
CA GLY A 67 3.34 -11.50 3.53
C GLY A 67 2.04 -11.37 4.29
N ARG A 68 1.36 -10.23 4.12
CA ARG A 68 0.18 -9.83 4.90
C ARG A 68 -0.99 -10.81 4.82
N VAL A 69 -1.31 -11.41 5.97
CA VAL A 69 -2.53 -12.19 6.20
C VAL A 69 -3.68 -11.25 6.50
N VAL A 70 -4.83 -11.46 5.86
CA VAL A 70 -6.06 -10.68 6.12
C VAL A 70 -7.06 -11.44 6.98
N ASP A 71 -7.05 -12.78 6.91
CA ASP A 71 -7.95 -13.62 7.68
C ASP A 71 -7.42 -15.06 7.85
N VAL A 72 -7.82 -15.71 8.94
CA VAL A 72 -7.50 -17.09 9.29
C VAL A 72 -8.72 -17.77 9.91
N GLU A 73 -9.12 -18.89 9.31
CA GLU A 73 -10.26 -19.69 9.78
C GLU A 73 -9.80 -21.12 10.06
N ALA A 74 -9.91 -21.56 11.31
CA ALA A 74 -9.51 -22.91 11.71
C ALA A 74 -10.70 -23.76 12.18
N ASN A 75 -10.61 -25.06 11.89
CA ASN A 75 -11.66 -26.00 12.23
C ASN A 75 -11.79 -26.13 13.76
N PRO A 76 -12.95 -25.78 14.35
CA PRO A 76 -13.14 -25.81 15.80
C PRO A 76 -13.13 -27.23 16.40
N ASN A 77 -13.26 -28.27 15.56
CA ASN A 77 -13.22 -29.67 15.97
C ASN A 77 -11.85 -30.32 15.75
N ASP A 78 -11.11 -29.88 14.74
CA ASP A 78 -9.73 -30.29 14.49
C ASP A 78 -8.87 -29.08 14.09
N PRO A 79 -8.34 -28.31 15.06
CA PRO A 79 -7.59 -27.09 14.79
C PRO A 79 -6.29 -27.27 13.99
N THR A 80 -5.92 -28.51 13.63
CA THR A 80 -4.80 -28.76 12.72
C THR A 80 -5.19 -28.54 11.24
N GLU A 81 -6.50 -28.48 10.94
CA GLU A 81 -7.06 -28.07 9.66
C GLU A 81 -7.46 -26.60 9.69
N PHE A 82 -6.86 -25.77 8.83
CA PHE A 82 -7.22 -24.36 8.72
C PHE A 82 -6.93 -23.74 7.35
N TYR A 83 -7.56 -22.59 7.10
CA TYR A 83 -7.39 -21.77 5.91
C TYR A 83 -6.74 -20.43 6.26
N VAL A 84 -5.92 -19.91 5.34
CA VAL A 84 -5.22 -18.63 5.49
C VAL A 84 -5.42 -17.81 4.22
N ALA A 85 -6.00 -16.62 4.39
CA ALA A 85 -6.19 -15.65 3.33
C ALA A 85 -5.11 -14.57 3.41
N TYR A 86 -4.42 -14.33 2.30
CA TYR A 86 -3.45 -13.24 2.18
C TYR A 86 -4.01 -12.09 1.36
N ALA A 87 -3.61 -10.85 1.69
CA ALA A 87 -4.05 -9.65 0.99
C ALA A 87 -3.82 -9.72 -0.52
N THR A 88 -2.66 -10.28 -0.94
CA THR A 88 -2.32 -10.52 -2.35
C THR A 88 -1.75 -11.91 -2.65
N GLY A 89 -1.61 -12.76 -1.64
CA GLY A 89 -1.02 -14.09 -1.77
C GLY A 89 -2.01 -15.22 -2.03
N GLY A 90 -3.30 -14.92 -2.15
CA GLY A 90 -4.36 -15.91 -2.37
C GLY A 90 -4.78 -16.65 -1.09
N LEU A 91 -5.56 -17.72 -1.29
CA LEU A 91 -6.11 -18.57 -0.22
C LEU A 91 -5.39 -19.91 -0.17
N TRP A 92 -4.98 -20.30 1.04
CA TRP A 92 -4.21 -21.50 1.30
C TRP A 92 -4.89 -22.39 2.34
N HIS A 93 -4.77 -23.70 2.17
CA HIS A 93 -5.34 -24.72 3.05
C HIS A 93 -4.25 -25.62 3.62
N THR A 94 -4.34 -25.93 4.91
CA THR A 94 -3.52 -26.95 5.57
C THR A 94 -4.41 -27.93 6.32
N THR A 95 -3.96 -29.18 6.41
CA THR A 95 -4.56 -30.25 7.22
C THR A 95 -3.56 -30.84 8.21
N ASN A 96 -2.40 -30.19 8.39
CA ASN A 96 -1.30 -30.68 9.20
C ASN A 96 -0.65 -29.58 10.03
N ASN A 97 -1.47 -28.67 10.54
CA ASN A 97 -1.09 -27.61 11.48
C ASN A 97 -0.04 -26.64 10.89
N GLY A 98 -0.15 -26.33 9.61
CA GLY A 98 0.72 -25.36 8.93
C GLY A 98 2.13 -25.88 8.59
N GLN A 99 2.36 -27.19 8.68
CA GLN A 99 3.60 -27.81 8.18
C GLN A 99 3.70 -27.78 6.65
N SER A 100 2.56 -27.79 5.97
CA SER A 100 2.46 -27.56 4.53
C SER A 100 1.13 -26.93 4.18
N PHE A 101 1.11 -26.16 3.09
CA PHE A 101 -0.09 -25.52 2.57
C PHE A 101 -0.30 -25.81 1.09
N THR A 102 -1.56 -25.93 0.69
CA THR A 102 -1.99 -26.03 -0.71
C THR A 102 -2.73 -24.76 -1.11
N PRO A 103 -2.37 -24.09 -2.22
CA PRO A 103 -3.14 -22.95 -2.71
C PRO A 103 -4.44 -23.45 -3.35
N ILE A 104 -5.58 -22.82 -3.03
CA ILE A 104 -6.90 -23.27 -3.50
C ILE A 104 -7.63 -22.23 -4.36
N MET A 105 -7.01 -21.09 -4.67
CA MET A 105 -7.59 -20.04 -5.54
C MET A 105 -6.73 -19.68 -6.76
N ASP A 106 -5.63 -20.40 -7.02
CA ASP A 106 -4.70 -20.10 -8.15
C ASP A 106 -5.32 -20.28 -9.54
N SER A 107 -6.48 -20.95 -9.61
CA SER A 107 -7.27 -21.11 -10.83
C SER A 107 -8.18 -19.92 -11.14
N LEU A 108 -8.28 -18.92 -10.26
CA LEU A 108 -9.09 -17.73 -10.48
C LEU A 108 -8.26 -16.56 -11.02
N ASP A 109 -8.94 -15.65 -11.71
CA ASP A 109 -8.35 -14.41 -12.23
C ASP A 109 -8.25 -13.31 -11.16
N ILE A 110 -8.36 -13.67 -9.88
CA ILE A 110 -8.25 -12.78 -8.74
C ILE A 110 -7.64 -13.53 -7.55
N LEU A 111 -6.63 -12.94 -6.90
CA LEU A 111 -5.98 -13.48 -5.70
C LEU A 111 -5.99 -12.53 -4.50
N PHE A 112 -6.62 -11.36 -4.66
CA PHE A 112 -6.69 -10.37 -3.59
C PHE A 112 -7.86 -10.69 -2.68
N LEU A 113 -7.60 -10.91 -1.40
CA LEU A 113 -8.63 -11.26 -0.44
C LEU A 113 -8.80 -10.13 0.57
N GLY A 114 -10.06 -9.93 0.94
CA GLY A 114 -10.46 -9.10 2.06
C GLY A 114 -10.83 -9.93 3.28
N ASP A 115 -11.56 -11.02 3.07
CA ASP A 115 -12.07 -11.89 4.13
C ASP A 115 -12.49 -13.26 3.58
N ILE A 116 -12.54 -14.29 4.43
CA ILE A 116 -13.10 -15.61 4.10
C ILE A 116 -14.11 -16.04 5.18
N ALA A 117 -15.03 -16.93 4.81
CA ALA A 117 -15.87 -17.58 5.81
C ALA A 117 -16.09 -19.05 5.44
N ILE A 118 -15.91 -19.92 6.44
CA ILE A 118 -15.94 -21.38 6.26
C ILE A 118 -17.11 -21.97 7.02
N ASN A 119 -17.95 -22.75 6.34
CA ASN A 119 -18.92 -23.60 7.01
C ASN A 119 -18.25 -24.93 7.41
N TRP A 120 -17.82 -25.00 8.67
CA TRP A 120 -17.17 -26.19 9.23
C TRP A 120 -18.11 -27.37 9.48
N ASN A 121 -19.44 -27.18 9.38
CA ASN A 121 -20.44 -28.24 9.59
C ASN A 121 -20.70 -29.09 8.34
N THR A 122 -20.09 -28.78 7.19
CA THR A 122 -20.25 -29.55 5.95
C THR A 122 -18.97 -30.30 5.59
N ASN A 123 -19.09 -31.48 4.97
CA ASN A 123 -17.95 -32.19 4.37
C ASN A 123 -18.37 -32.71 2.98
N PRO A 124 -17.87 -32.14 1.87
CA PRO A 124 -16.85 -31.08 1.79
C PRO A 124 -17.28 -29.73 2.40
N ARG A 125 -16.30 -28.89 2.76
CA ARG A 125 -16.45 -27.54 3.30
C ARG A 125 -17.06 -26.62 2.24
N ILE A 126 -18.02 -25.81 2.68
CA ILE A 126 -18.48 -24.64 1.93
C ILE A 126 -17.59 -23.47 2.33
N ILE A 127 -17.01 -22.79 1.35
CA ILE A 127 -16.07 -21.69 1.52
C ILE A 127 -16.64 -20.47 0.79
N TRP A 128 -16.72 -19.34 1.46
CA TRP A 128 -17.00 -18.04 0.84
C TRP A 128 -15.72 -17.21 0.89
N ALA A 129 -15.40 -16.54 -0.21
CA ALA A 129 -14.24 -15.68 -0.33
C ALA A 129 -14.64 -14.31 -0.86
N GLY A 130 -14.32 -13.28 -0.09
CA GLY A 130 -14.52 -11.89 -0.43
C GLY A 130 -13.22 -11.30 -0.94
N THR A 131 -13.25 -10.71 -2.13
CA THR A 131 -12.02 -10.23 -2.77
C THR A 131 -11.78 -8.74 -2.50
N GLY A 132 -10.50 -8.37 -2.47
CA GLY A 132 -10.03 -6.99 -2.29
C GLY A 132 -9.90 -6.58 -0.82
N GLU A 133 -8.71 -6.12 -0.47
CA GLU A 133 -8.31 -5.91 0.92
C GLU A 133 -8.95 -4.68 1.57
N ALA A 134 -9.44 -4.81 2.81
CA ALA A 134 -10.12 -3.74 3.53
C ALA A 134 -9.23 -2.67 4.20
N ASN A 135 -7.93 -2.90 4.33
CA ASN A 135 -7.01 -2.06 5.11
C ASN A 135 -6.79 -0.65 4.54
N SER A 136 -7.21 -0.37 3.30
CA SER A 136 -7.13 0.97 2.68
C SER A 136 -5.69 1.54 2.58
N SER A 137 -4.73 0.63 2.40
CA SER A 137 -3.31 0.90 2.19
C SER A 137 -3.01 1.49 0.80
N ARG A 138 -1.77 1.96 0.59
CA ARG A 138 -1.24 2.27 -0.75
C ARG A 138 -1.12 1.03 -1.65
N SER A 139 -1.11 -0.17 -1.05
CA SER A 139 -1.01 -1.47 -1.72
C SER A 139 -2.25 -2.35 -1.53
N SER A 140 -3.43 -1.76 -1.26
CA SER A 140 -4.70 -2.50 -1.18
C SER A 140 -5.37 -2.58 -2.55
N TYR A 141 -5.35 -3.75 -3.18
CA TYR A 141 -5.90 -3.95 -4.52
C TYR A 141 -7.42 -4.14 -4.50
N ALA A 142 -8.10 -3.63 -5.54
CA ALA A 142 -9.52 -3.85 -5.71
C ALA A 142 -9.79 -5.29 -6.15
N GLY A 143 -10.67 -5.95 -5.41
CA GLY A 143 -11.29 -7.22 -5.75
C GLY A 143 -12.43 -7.08 -6.76
N THR A 144 -13.02 -8.21 -7.07
CA THR A 144 -14.08 -8.39 -8.08
C THR A 144 -15.40 -8.82 -7.45
N GLY A 145 -15.49 -8.87 -6.12
CA GLY A 145 -16.68 -9.27 -5.37
C GLY A 145 -16.54 -10.62 -4.68
N MET A 146 -17.61 -11.41 -4.73
CA MET A 146 -17.79 -12.60 -3.91
C MET A 146 -17.65 -13.90 -4.70
N TYR A 147 -17.01 -14.91 -4.10
CA TYR A 147 -16.89 -16.25 -4.65
C TYR A 147 -17.28 -17.30 -3.62
N ARG A 148 -17.76 -18.45 -4.09
CA ARG A 148 -18.09 -19.60 -3.25
C ARG A 148 -17.57 -20.91 -3.83
N SER A 149 -17.06 -21.77 -2.96
CA SER A 149 -16.75 -23.17 -3.26
C SER A 149 -17.62 -24.07 -2.38
N ASN A 150 -18.04 -25.21 -2.93
CA ASN A 150 -18.78 -26.25 -2.21
C ASN A 150 -18.00 -27.58 -2.17
N ASP A 151 -16.69 -27.57 -2.45
CA ASP A 151 -15.88 -28.77 -2.65
C ASP A 151 -14.44 -28.64 -2.12
N ASN A 152 -14.27 -27.96 -0.97
CA ASN A 152 -12.98 -27.66 -0.34
C ASN A 152 -12.07 -26.74 -1.18
N GLY A 153 -12.64 -25.86 -2.01
CA GLY A 153 -11.87 -24.91 -2.84
C GLY A 153 -11.37 -25.48 -4.17
N LYS A 154 -11.89 -26.63 -4.63
CA LYS A 154 -11.50 -27.21 -5.92
C LYS A 154 -12.15 -26.48 -7.09
N THR A 155 -13.41 -26.10 -6.94
CA THR A 155 -14.16 -25.29 -7.91
C THR A 155 -14.80 -24.10 -7.21
N TRP A 156 -14.99 -23.03 -7.99
CA TRP A 156 -15.44 -21.74 -7.50
C TRP A 156 -16.53 -21.17 -8.40
N GLN A 157 -17.58 -20.64 -7.76
CA GLN A 157 -18.67 -19.92 -8.39
C GLN A 157 -18.54 -18.44 -8.04
N TYR A 158 -18.66 -17.57 -9.04
CA TYR A 158 -18.79 -16.13 -8.82
C TYR A 158 -20.22 -15.78 -8.37
N LEU A 159 -20.34 -14.94 -7.35
CA LEU A 159 -21.61 -14.57 -6.71
C LEU A 159 -22.01 -13.11 -6.91
N GLY A 160 -21.25 -12.31 -7.66
CA GLY A 160 -21.57 -10.89 -7.89
C GLY A 160 -20.82 -9.91 -6.98
N LEU A 161 -21.36 -8.68 -6.89
CA LEU A 161 -20.76 -7.52 -6.20
C LEU A 161 -19.47 -6.98 -6.86
N SER A 162 -19.44 -6.87 -8.20
CA SER A 162 -18.26 -6.39 -8.96
C SER A 162 -17.77 -4.99 -8.60
N GLU A 163 -18.65 -4.12 -8.10
CA GLU A 163 -18.35 -2.74 -7.68
C GLU A 163 -17.99 -2.63 -6.19
N SER A 164 -17.99 -3.74 -5.45
CA SER A 164 -17.67 -3.72 -4.01
C SER A 164 -16.24 -3.27 -3.72
N HIS A 165 -15.31 -3.57 -4.64
CA HIS A 165 -13.85 -3.37 -4.58
C HIS A 165 -13.14 -3.99 -3.38
N HIS A 166 -13.64 -3.82 -2.15
CA HIS A 166 -13.01 -4.26 -0.93
C HIS A 166 -14.06 -4.86 0.01
N ILE A 167 -13.89 -6.13 0.36
CA ILE A 167 -14.73 -6.85 1.32
C ILE A 167 -14.10 -6.77 2.70
N GLY A 168 -14.86 -6.31 3.69
CA GLY A 168 -14.39 -6.11 5.07
C GLY A 168 -14.54 -7.34 5.96
N ASP A 169 -15.65 -8.08 5.79
CA ASP A 169 -16.05 -9.20 6.63
C ASP A 169 -17.22 -9.97 5.99
N ILE A 170 -17.31 -11.27 6.23
CA ILE A 170 -18.34 -12.19 5.77
C ILE A 170 -18.86 -12.98 6.98
N LYS A 171 -20.18 -12.90 7.20
CA LYS A 171 -20.85 -13.74 8.21
C LYS A 171 -21.81 -14.70 7.52
N LEU A 172 -21.61 -15.99 7.77
CA LEU A 172 -22.52 -17.04 7.33
C LEU A 172 -23.58 -17.31 8.40
N HIS A 173 -24.81 -17.56 7.98
CA HIS A 173 -25.84 -18.01 8.91
C HIS A 173 -25.48 -19.39 9.47
N PRO A 174 -25.59 -19.62 10.81
CA PRO A 174 -25.06 -20.83 11.45
C PRO A 174 -25.73 -22.13 10.98
N THR A 175 -27.00 -22.05 10.56
CA THR A 175 -27.80 -23.22 10.15
C THR A 175 -28.42 -23.14 8.76
N ASP A 176 -28.30 -22.02 8.06
CA ASP A 176 -28.89 -21.82 6.72
C ASP A 176 -27.77 -21.53 5.73
N PRO A 177 -27.38 -22.48 4.86
CA PRO A 177 -26.26 -22.30 3.95
C PRO A 177 -26.54 -21.30 2.81
N ASN A 178 -27.76 -20.76 2.72
CA ASN A 178 -28.14 -19.78 1.70
C ASN A 178 -28.11 -18.34 2.21
N THR A 179 -28.06 -18.13 3.53
CA THR A 179 -28.06 -16.78 4.12
C THR A 179 -26.64 -16.35 4.50
N ALA A 180 -26.24 -15.19 4.02
CA ALA A 180 -24.97 -14.56 4.37
C ALA A 180 -25.09 -13.03 4.40
N TRP A 181 -24.24 -12.39 5.20
CA TRP A 181 -24.05 -10.94 5.26
C TRP A 181 -22.61 -10.59 4.92
N VAL A 182 -22.43 -9.51 4.17
CA VAL A 182 -21.13 -9.07 3.69
C VAL A 182 -20.95 -7.60 3.98
N ALA A 183 -19.86 -7.26 4.67
CA ALA A 183 -19.40 -5.91 4.85
C ALA A 183 -18.64 -5.45 3.61
N VAL A 184 -19.09 -4.36 3.00
CA VAL A 184 -18.50 -3.80 1.79
C VAL A 184 -17.96 -2.42 2.09
N LEU A 185 -16.67 -2.23 1.82
CA LEU A 185 -16.02 -0.93 1.97
C LEU A 185 -16.25 -0.02 0.77
N GLY A 186 -16.33 -0.55 -0.45
CA GLY A 186 -16.38 0.23 -1.69
C GLY A 186 -15.01 0.73 -2.13
N HIS A 187 -15.01 1.58 -3.15
CA HIS A 187 -13.81 2.16 -3.78
C HIS A 187 -12.84 2.78 -2.77
N LEU A 188 -11.55 2.73 -3.09
CA LEU A 188 -10.50 3.24 -2.21
C LEU A 188 -10.21 4.72 -2.46
N TYR A 189 -10.09 5.15 -3.71
CA TYR A 189 -9.64 6.49 -4.10
C TYR A 189 -10.77 7.43 -4.58
N THR A 190 -11.92 6.85 -4.90
CA THR A 190 -13.11 7.52 -5.41
C THR A 190 -14.35 7.18 -4.57
N ASP A 191 -15.38 8.01 -4.68
CA ASP A 191 -16.66 7.78 -4.04
C ASP A 191 -17.47 6.77 -4.88
N ASN A 192 -18.25 5.90 -4.22
CA ASN A 192 -19.18 4.99 -4.91
C ASN A 192 -20.32 4.57 -3.96
N ASN A 193 -21.43 4.10 -4.52
CA ASN A 193 -22.64 3.77 -3.76
C ASN A 193 -22.66 2.32 -3.25
N GLU A 194 -21.80 1.45 -3.79
CA GLU A 194 -21.70 0.04 -3.43
C GLU A 194 -20.84 -0.13 -2.18
N ARG A 195 -21.44 0.23 -1.05
CA ARG A 195 -20.86 0.28 0.29
C ARG A 195 -21.85 -0.19 1.35
N GLY A 196 -21.37 -0.52 2.54
CA GLY A 196 -22.21 -0.87 3.68
C GLY A 196 -22.49 -2.37 3.76
N VAL A 197 -23.70 -2.79 4.14
CA VAL A 197 -24.00 -4.21 4.38
C VAL A 197 -24.89 -4.78 3.28
N TYR A 198 -24.41 -5.85 2.67
CA TYR A 198 -25.16 -6.65 1.72
C TYR A 198 -25.63 -7.95 2.36
N LYS A 199 -26.85 -8.36 2.06
CA LYS A 199 -27.44 -9.62 2.50
C LYS A 199 -27.89 -10.44 1.30
N THR A 200 -27.68 -11.75 1.37
CA THR A 200 -28.29 -12.75 0.49
C THR A 200 -29.04 -13.78 1.33
N THR A 201 -30.07 -14.40 0.76
CA THR A 201 -30.82 -15.52 1.34
C THR A 201 -31.02 -16.65 0.31
N ASP A 202 -30.33 -16.58 -0.82
CA ASP A 202 -30.42 -17.53 -1.95
C ASP A 202 -29.05 -18.10 -2.34
N GLY A 203 -28.10 -18.08 -1.40
CA GLY A 203 -26.76 -18.62 -1.59
C GLY A 203 -25.85 -17.74 -2.44
N GLY A 204 -26.18 -16.44 -2.57
CA GLY A 204 -25.41 -15.45 -3.31
C GLY A 204 -25.84 -15.26 -4.76
N ALA A 205 -27.00 -15.77 -5.16
CA ALA A 205 -27.55 -15.53 -6.50
C ALA A 205 -28.04 -14.08 -6.65
N THR A 206 -28.62 -13.52 -5.57
CA THR A 206 -29.00 -12.11 -5.49
C THR A 206 -28.53 -11.48 -4.18
N TRP A 207 -28.36 -10.15 -4.22
CA TRP A 207 -27.88 -9.36 -3.09
C TRP A 207 -28.75 -8.13 -2.87
N LYS A 208 -29.09 -7.87 -1.60
CA LYS A 208 -29.77 -6.66 -1.16
C LYS A 208 -28.83 -5.80 -0.33
N GLN A 209 -28.64 -4.54 -0.70
CA GLN A 209 -27.99 -3.54 0.15
C GLN A 209 -28.97 -3.17 1.27
N THR A 210 -28.66 -3.57 2.50
CA THR A 210 -29.54 -3.42 3.67
C THR A 210 -29.11 -2.30 4.61
N LEU A 211 -27.83 -1.91 4.55
CA LEU A 211 -27.30 -0.72 5.23
C LEU A 211 -26.46 0.08 4.24
N PHE A 212 -26.82 1.34 4.06
CA PHE A 212 -26.04 2.34 3.32
C PHE A 212 -26.11 3.67 4.08
N VAL A 213 -24.97 4.35 4.21
CA VAL A 213 -24.89 5.63 4.91
C VAL A 213 -24.64 6.77 3.93
N ASN A 214 -23.57 6.69 3.14
CA ASN A 214 -23.26 7.58 2.01
C ASN A 214 -22.13 6.99 1.16
N ALA A 215 -21.75 7.68 0.08
CA ALA A 215 -20.75 7.20 -0.89
C ALA A 215 -19.29 7.17 -0.40
N GLN A 216 -19.02 7.57 0.86
CA GLN A 216 -17.69 7.59 1.50
C GLN A 216 -17.61 6.71 2.75
N THR A 217 -18.73 6.08 3.14
CA THR A 217 -18.84 5.30 4.38
C THR A 217 -19.16 3.85 4.04
N GLY A 218 -18.18 2.99 4.24
CA GLY A 218 -18.31 1.54 4.04
C GLY A 218 -18.50 0.78 5.34
N CYS A 219 -18.91 -0.49 5.25
CA CYS A 219 -18.87 -1.40 6.40
C CYS A 219 -17.53 -2.14 6.37
N VAL A 220 -16.83 -2.16 7.50
CA VAL A 220 -15.49 -2.76 7.62
C VAL A 220 -15.48 -4.03 8.47
N ASP A 221 -16.48 -4.23 9.32
CA ASP A 221 -16.55 -5.35 10.26
C ASP A 221 -18.01 -5.67 10.62
N LEU A 222 -18.30 -6.95 10.81
CA LEU A 222 -19.60 -7.46 11.25
C LEU A 222 -19.42 -8.34 12.49
N ALA A 223 -20.35 -8.26 13.43
CA ALA A 223 -20.43 -9.22 14.52
C ALA A 223 -21.80 -9.89 14.47
N LEU A 224 -21.82 -11.22 14.49
CA LEU A 224 -23.02 -12.06 14.50
C LEU A 224 -23.13 -12.73 15.87
N ASP A 225 -24.31 -12.70 16.49
CA ASP A 225 -24.62 -13.55 17.63
C ASP A 225 -24.80 -15.00 17.13
N PRO A 226 -23.92 -15.95 17.52
CA PRO A 226 -23.99 -17.32 17.02
C PRO A 226 -25.22 -18.09 17.51
N ALA A 227 -25.85 -17.65 18.61
CA ALA A 227 -27.06 -18.27 19.15
C ALA A 227 -28.34 -17.66 18.58
N ASN A 228 -28.29 -16.42 18.10
CA ASN A 228 -29.43 -15.73 17.51
C ASN A 228 -29.01 -14.92 16.28
N PRO A 229 -29.07 -15.50 15.07
CA PRO A 229 -28.62 -14.84 13.85
C PRO A 229 -29.50 -13.65 13.42
N ASN A 230 -30.55 -13.32 14.17
CA ASN A 230 -31.27 -12.06 13.99
C ASN A 230 -30.53 -10.86 14.60
N GLN A 231 -29.56 -11.09 15.50
CA GLN A 231 -28.80 -10.05 16.17
C GLN A 231 -27.45 -9.87 15.48
N LEU A 232 -27.25 -8.72 14.84
CA LEU A 232 -25.99 -8.35 14.20
C LEU A 232 -25.55 -6.96 14.61
N LEU A 233 -24.25 -6.73 14.57
CA LEU A 233 -23.65 -5.39 14.62
C LEU A 233 -22.83 -5.16 13.35
N ALA A 234 -22.83 -3.92 12.88
CA ALA A 234 -22.04 -3.47 11.75
C ALA A 234 -21.21 -2.24 12.13
N ALA A 235 -19.91 -2.31 11.85
CA ALA A 235 -18.99 -1.19 11.97
C ALA A 235 -18.94 -0.41 10.65
N MET A 236 -19.53 0.78 10.64
CA MET A 236 -19.47 1.71 9.52
C MET A 236 -18.28 2.64 9.70
N TRP A 237 -17.48 2.83 8.65
CA TRP A 237 -16.25 3.61 8.65
C TRP A 237 -16.21 4.58 7.47
N GLN A 238 -16.17 5.88 7.79
CA GLN A 238 -15.95 6.94 6.80
C GLN A 238 -14.47 7.11 6.54
N LYS A 239 -14.07 7.07 5.27
CA LYS A 239 -12.69 7.29 4.83
C LYS A 239 -12.62 7.98 3.47
N ASN A 240 -11.54 8.71 3.22
CA ASN A 240 -11.22 9.26 1.92
C ASN A 240 -9.71 9.17 1.65
N ARG A 241 -9.35 8.56 0.52
CA ARG A 241 -7.95 8.43 0.11
C ARG A 241 -7.69 9.15 -1.21
N LYS A 242 -6.61 9.91 -1.24
CA LYS A 242 -5.98 10.49 -2.42
C LYS A 242 -4.51 10.10 -2.44
N ALA A 243 -3.82 10.33 -3.56
CA ALA A 243 -2.40 10.01 -3.66
C ALA A 243 -1.54 10.75 -2.62
N TRP A 244 -1.94 11.97 -2.24
CA TRP A 244 -1.23 12.86 -1.30
C TRP A 244 -1.93 13.03 0.06
N LYS A 245 -3.09 12.42 0.28
CA LYS A 245 -3.86 12.63 1.52
C LYS A 245 -4.69 11.40 1.89
N PHE A 246 -4.73 11.07 3.17
CA PHE A 246 -5.63 10.07 3.71
C PHE A 246 -6.38 10.63 4.92
N GLU A 247 -7.71 10.61 4.84
CA GLU A 247 -8.62 10.94 5.93
C GLU A 247 -9.25 9.64 6.41
N GLU A 248 -8.82 9.18 7.58
CA GLU A 248 -9.13 7.85 8.12
C GLU A 248 -10.24 7.86 9.18
N SER A 249 -10.93 8.99 9.35
CA SER A 249 -12.01 9.16 10.31
C SER A 249 -13.05 10.15 9.81
N GLY A 250 -14.30 10.00 10.26
CA GLY A 250 -15.34 10.97 9.92
C GLY A 250 -16.66 10.78 10.68
N PRO A 251 -17.56 11.78 10.65
CA PRO A 251 -18.78 11.80 11.45
C PRO A 251 -19.82 10.74 11.07
N SER A 252 -19.76 10.17 9.87
CA SER A 252 -20.66 9.08 9.48
C SER A 252 -20.17 7.70 9.91
N SER A 253 -18.98 7.59 10.52
CA SER A 253 -18.56 6.37 11.21
C SER A 253 -19.48 6.04 12.40
N GLY A 254 -19.56 4.76 12.77
CA GLY A 254 -20.27 4.31 13.95
C GLY A 254 -20.71 2.86 13.91
N ILE A 255 -21.34 2.42 14.99
CA ILE A 255 -21.85 1.06 15.17
C ILE A 255 -23.35 1.07 14.95
N TYR A 256 -23.81 0.13 14.13
CA TYR A 256 -25.22 -0.11 13.82
C TYR A 256 -25.61 -1.49 14.31
N LYS A 257 -26.83 -1.62 14.84
CA LYS A 257 -27.40 -2.88 15.29
C LYS A 257 -28.60 -3.27 14.44
N SER A 258 -28.68 -4.55 14.12
CA SER A 258 -29.89 -5.18 13.60
C SER A 258 -30.43 -6.19 14.61
N THR A 259 -31.76 -6.30 14.66
CA THR A 259 -32.49 -7.29 15.47
C THR A 259 -33.43 -8.15 14.62
N ASP A 260 -33.37 -8.04 13.30
CA ASP A 260 -34.25 -8.70 12.31
C ASP A 260 -33.45 -9.43 11.22
N GLY A 261 -32.24 -9.88 11.57
CA GLY A 261 -31.36 -10.62 10.67
C GLY A 261 -30.77 -9.75 9.58
N GLY A 262 -30.44 -8.49 9.90
CA GLY A 262 -29.81 -7.55 8.98
C GLY A 262 -30.76 -7.03 7.90
N SER A 263 -32.07 -7.10 8.11
CA SER A 263 -33.05 -6.56 7.17
C SER A 263 -33.22 -5.05 7.36
N SER A 264 -33.06 -4.57 8.59
CA SER A 264 -32.97 -3.16 8.97
C SER A 264 -31.90 -2.94 10.05
N TRP A 265 -31.45 -1.68 10.18
CA TRP A 265 -30.31 -1.30 11.02
C TRP A 265 -30.56 0.03 11.74
N GLN A 266 -30.18 0.10 13.01
CA GLN A 266 -30.25 1.31 13.82
C GLN A 266 -28.85 1.68 14.34
N LYS A 267 -28.44 2.94 14.21
CA LYS A 267 -27.18 3.42 14.80
C LYS A 267 -27.27 3.36 16.33
N THR A 268 -26.39 2.61 16.99
CA THR A 268 -26.34 2.48 18.46
C THR A 268 -25.18 3.22 19.10
N SER A 269 -24.17 3.65 18.32
CA SER A 269 -23.07 4.49 18.81
C SER A 269 -23.37 6.01 18.70
N GLY A 270 -24.64 6.42 18.82
CA GLY A 270 -25.06 7.82 18.74
C GLY A 270 -24.87 8.58 20.06
N GLU A 271 -25.38 9.82 20.12
CA GLU A 271 -25.37 10.62 21.34
C GLU A 271 -26.01 9.87 22.52
N GLY A 272 -25.40 9.96 23.70
CA GLY A 272 -25.86 9.26 24.91
C GLY A 272 -25.46 7.78 25.00
N SER A 273 -24.89 7.18 23.95
CA SER A 273 -24.50 5.76 23.94
C SER A 273 -23.28 5.42 24.81
N GLY A 274 -22.48 6.42 25.20
CA GLY A 274 -21.18 6.23 25.86
C GLY A 274 -20.01 5.87 24.93
N PHE A 275 -20.26 5.78 23.61
CA PHE A 275 -19.22 5.64 22.58
C PHE A 275 -18.70 7.01 22.09
N PRO A 276 -17.48 7.15 21.54
CA PRO A 276 -16.98 8.40 20.98
C PRO A 276 -17.91 9.00 19.92
N GLN A 277 -17.97 10.33 19.85
CA GLN A 277 -18.82 11.09 18.93
C GLN A 277 -18.00 12.05 18.06
N GLY A 278 -18.57 12.47 16.93
CA GLY A 278 -17.98 13.49 16.06
C GLY A 278 -17.09 12.94 14.94
N ASN A 279 -16.21 13.78 14.41
CA ASN A 279 -15.49 13.52 13.16
C ASN A 279 -14.15 12.78 13.34
N LYS A 280 -13.86 12.27 14.53
CA LYS A 280 -12.59 11.62 14.89
C LYS A 280 -12.70 10.11 15.10
N ILE A 281 -13.82 9.53 14.68
CA ILE A 281 -14.06 8.09 14.75
C ILE A 281 -13.51 7.43 13.49
N GLY A 282 -12.41 6.70 13.64
CA GLY A 282 -11.78 5.92 12.58
C GLY A 282 -12.36 4.51 12.45
N ARG A 283 -11.51 3.55 12.08
CA ARG A 283 -11.89 2.13 11.94
C ARG A 283 -12.36 1.56 13.28
N ILE A 284 -13.37 0.70 13.24
CA ILE A 284 -13.94 0.01 14.40
C ILE A 284 -13.90 -1.50 14.14
N GLY A 285 -13.46 -2.26 15.15
CA GLY A 285 -13.60 -3.71 15.19
C GLY A 285 -14.60 -4.13 16.27
N LEU A 286 -15.34 -5.22 16.05
CA LEU A 286 -16.44 -5.68 16.89
C LEU A 286 -16.32 -7.19 17.16
N CYS A 287 -16.62 -7.60 18.40
CA CYS A 287 -16.85 -9.02 18.68
C CYS A 287 -17.89 -9.22 19.80
N TYR A 288 -18.72 -10.25 19.63
CA TYR A 288 -19.55 -10.76 20.71
C TYR A 288 -18.72 -11.69 21.60
N PHE A 289 -19.06 -11.77 22.88
CA PHE A 289 -18.67 -12.91 23.71
C PHE A 289 -19.65 -14.08 23.46
N PRO A 290 -19.20 -15.23 22.92
CA PRO A 290 -20.10 -16.31 22.52
C PRO A 290 -20.92 -16.92 23.67
N GLY A 291 -20.38 -16.92 24.90
CA GLY A 291 -21.09 -17.49 26.07
C GLY A 291 -22.21 -16.60 26.62
N ASN A 292 -22.23 -15.31 26.29
CA ASN A 292 -23.30 -14.38 26.64
C ASN A 292 -23.29 -13.19 25.65
N PRO A 293 -24.16 -13.20 24.63
CA PRO A 293 -24.17 -12.18 23.58
C PRO A 293 -24.71 -10.81 24.04
N GLN A 294 -25.07 -10.64 25.32
CA GLN A 294 -25.22 -9.30 25.89
C GLN A 294 -23.87 -8.60 26.06
N ILE A 295 -22.77 -9.36 26.18
CA ILE A 295 -21.42 -8.82 26.28
C ILE A 295 -20.85 -8.65 24.87
N VAL A 296 -20.51 -7.41 24.54
CA VAL A 296 -19.91 -7.03 23.25
C VAL A 296 -18.71 -6.16 23.52
N TYR A 297 -17.64 -6.38 22.77
CA TYR A 297 -16.47 -5.52 22.76
C TYR A 297 -16.33 -4.79 21.43
N ALA A 298 -15.87 -3.55 21.50
CA ALA A 298 -15.49 -2.75 20.36
C ALA A 298 -14.10 -2.16 20.57
N VAL A 299 -13.27 -2.20 19.54
CA VAL A 299 -12.01 -1.43 19.48
C VAL A 299 -12.18 -0.32 18.45
N VAL A 300 -11.68 0.88 18.74
CA VAL A 300 -11.80 2.04 17.84
C VAL A 300 -10.46 2.74 17.67
N ASP A 301 -10.21 3.17 16.43
CA ASP A 301 -9.17 4.14 16.07
C ASP A 301 -9.64 5.57 16.36
N ASN A 302 -9.39 6.05 17.58
CA ASN A 302 -9.82 7.37 18.01
C ASN A 302 -8.80 8.45 17.63
N ASN A 303 -9.13 9.19 16.58
CA ASN A 303 -8.33 10.27 16.00
C ASN A 303 -8.41 11.60 16.76
N THR A 304 -8.98 11.61 17.97
CA THR A 304 -9.07 12.81 18.80
C THR A 304 -7.69 13.20 19.29
N PRO A 305 -7.20 14.43 19.01
CA PRO A 305 -5.91 14.87 19.50
C PRO A 305 -5.83 14.80 21.03
N LEU A 306 -4.74 14.23 21.55
CA LEU A 306 -4.43 14.30 22.96
C LEU A 306 -3.95 15.72 23.32
N PRO A 307 -4.22 16.20 24.54
CA PRO A 307 -3.62 17.43 25.04
C PRO A 307 -2.08 17.34 24.92
N ALA A 308 -1.45 18.43 24.49
CA ALA A 308 0.00 18.50 24.42
C ALA A 308 0.62 18.13 25.78
N LYS A 309 1.48 17.10 25.82
CA LYS A 309 2.26 16.80 27.02
C LYS A 309 3.20 17.99 27.27
N LYS A 310 3.03 18.71 28.38
CA LYS A 310 4.04 19.67 28.85
C LYS A 310 5.34 18.89 29.08
N SER A 311 6.34 19.12 28.23
CA SER A 311 7.66 18.54 28.45
C SER A 311 8.23 19.06 29.77
N ALA A 312 8.83 18.20 30.59
CA ALA A 312 9.50 18.58 31.83
C ALA A 312 10.87 19.28 31.60
N THR A 313 11.13 19.82 30.41
CA THR A 313 12.41 20.45 30.06
C THR A 313 12.22 21.88 29.58
N ASP A 314 12.03 22.81 30.52
CA ASP A 314 12.19 24.27 30.28
C ASP A 314 13.65 24.66 29.90
N SER A 315 14.56 23.68 29.83
CA SER A 315 16.00 23.89 29.63
C SER A 315 16.48 23.80 28.17
N LEU A 316 15.70 23.30 27.20
CA LEU A 316 16.12 23.15 25.79
C LEU A 316 15.05 23.64 24.82
N TYR A 317 15.47 24.14 23.65
CA TYR A 317 14.55 24.49 22.56
C TYR A 317 13.90 23.25 21.94
N THR A 318 12.62 23.36 21.61
CA THR A 318 11.85 22.43 20.77
C THR A 318 11.75 22.97 19.34
N LYS A 319 11.29 22.14 18.39
CA LYS A 319 11.05 22.60 17.00
C LYS A 319 10.10 23.80 17.01
N GLU A 320 8.96 23.71 17.70
CA GLU A 320 7.92 24.74 17.69
C GLU A 320 8.38 26.09 18.30
N ASP A 321 9.31 26.09 19.26
CA ASP A 321 9.88 27.34 19.81
C ASP A 321 10.56 28.20 18.74
N LEU A 322 10.97 27.60 17.62
CA LEU A 322 11.73 28.25 16.56
C LEU A 322 10.87 28.63 15.34
N ARG A 323 9.55 28.40 15.38
CA ARG A 323 8.67 28.53 14.21
C ARG A 323 8.42 29.98 13.77
N ASN A 324 8.05 30.84 14.72
CA ASN A 324 7.52 32.18 14.44
C ASN A 324 8.36 33.28 15.11
N LEU A 325 9.69 33.17 15.00
CA LEU A 325 10.60 34.15 15.57
C LEU A 325 10.78 35.36 14.64
N THR A 326 10.91 36.55 15.22
CA THR A 326 11.49 37.70 14.51
C THR A 326 13.01 37.60 14.47
N THR A 327 13.68 38.35 13.58
CA THR A 327 15.16 38.41 13.52
C THR A 327 15.79 38.77 14.87
N ALA A 328 15.19 39.71 15.61
CA ALA A 328 15.68 40.11 16.93
C ALA A 328 15.52 38.99 17.98
N GLN A 329 14.37 38.30 17.97
CA GLN A 329 14.14 37.16 18.87
C GLN A 329 15.08 35.98 18.55
N PHE A 330 15.34 35.72 17.26
CA PHE A 330 16.30 34.69 16.85
C PHE A 330 17.73 35.02 17.30
N ALA A 331 18.14 36.29 17.16
CA ALA A 331 19.45 36.76 17.63
C ALA A 331 19.62 36.58 19.15
N ALA A 332 18.54 36.77 19.92
CA ALA A 332 18.49 36.62 21.36
C ALA A 332 18.44 35.17 21.88
N LEU A 333 18.34 34.15 21.00
CA LEU A 333 18.36 32.75 21.42
C LEU A 333 19.67 32.40 22.14
N ASP A 334 19.62 31.54 23.17
CA ASP A 334 20.80 31.07 23.88
C ASP A 334 21.66 30.16 22.98
N ASN A 335 22.94 30.47 22.84
CA ASN A 335 23.84 29.74 21.95
C ASN A 335 24.04 28.27 22.36
N ASN A 336 24.12 27.97 23.66
CA ASN A 336 24.35 26.60 24.15
C ASN A 336 23.11 25.72 23.96
N LYS A 337 21.93 26.29 24.18
CA LYS A 337 20.65 25.62 23.88
C LYS A 337 20.49 25.39 22.39
N LEU A 338 20.90 26.35 21.56
CA LEU A 338 20.85 26.21 20.10
C LEU A 338 21.84 25.17 19.59
N GLU A 339 23.07 25.12 20.11
CA GLU A 339 24.02 24.04 19.78
C GLU A 339 23.49 22.67 20.17
N SER A 340 22.90 22.58 21.36
CA SER A 340 22.24 21.35 21.83
C SER A 340 21.10 20.94 20.91
N PHE A 341 20.31 21.91 20.42
CA PHE A 341 19.25 21.70 19.44
C PHE A 341 19.80 21.17 18.11
N LEU A 342 20.82 21.83 17.54
CA LEU A 342 21.43 21.41 16.27
C LEU A 342 22.00 19.98 16.35
N ARG A 343 22.71 19.67 17.45
CA ARG A 343 23.27 18.33 17.68
C ARG A 343 22.19 17.27 17.86
N LYS A 344 21.16 17.56 18.69
CA LYS A 344 20.04 16.64 18.95
C LYS A 344 19.29 16.29 17.66
N ASN A 345 19.11 17.29 16.79
CA ASN A 345 18.41 17.13 15.51
C ASN A 345 19.36 16.81 14.34
N ARG A 346 20.61 16.44 14.62
CA ARG A 346 21.60 15.96 13.63
C ARG A 346 21.83 16.91 12.45
N PHE A 347 21.85 18.22 12.69
CA PHE A 347 22.25 19.19 11.67
C PHE A 347 23.69 18.93 11.20
N PRO A 348 24.01 19.13 9.91
CA PRO A 348 25.37 19.00 9.39
C PRO A 348 26.38 19.85 10.16
N ARG A 349 27.54 19.27 10.48
CA ARG A 349 28.61 19.94 11.27
C ARG A 349 29.14 21.23 10.63
N GLN A 350 28.91 21.43 9.35
CA GLN A 350 29.26 22.67 8.64
C GLN A 350 28.42 23.88 9.05
N TYR A 351 27.31 23.69 9.76
CA TYR A 351 26.45 24.78 10.23
C TYR A 351 26.70 25.06 11.71
N SER A 352 27.41 26.15 12.02
CA SER A 352 27.60 26.62 13.40
C SER A 352 26.52 27.63 13.80
N VAL A 353 26.23 27.73 15.10
CA VAL A 353 25.27 28.72 15.62
C VAL A 353 25.63 30.14 15.20
N ALA A 354 26.91 30.51 15.26
CA ALA A 354 27.40 31.82 14.84
C ALA A 354 27.07 32.09 13.36
N GLN A 355 27.42 31.18 12.46
CA GLN A 355 27.14 31.33 11.03
C GLN A 355 25.64 31.44 10.73
N ILE A 356 24.80 30.67 11.42
CA ILE A 356 23.35 30.71 11.22
C ILE A 356 22.81 32.06 11.68
N LYS A 357 23.20 32.54 12.87
CA LYS A 357 22.78 33.84 13.39
C LYS A 357 23.23 34.99 12.50
N ASP A 358 24.48 34.97 12.01
CA ASP A 358 25.00 35.99 11.10
C ASP A 358 24.20 36.03 9.80
N LYS A 359 23.87 34.86 9.22
CA LYS A 359 23.05 34.77 8.00
C LYS A 359 21.61 35.21 8.21
N VAL A 360 21.01 34.95 9.37
CA VAL A 360 19.67 35.45 9.73
C VAL A 360 19.70 36.97 9.92
N ALA A 361 20.74 37.50 10.60
CA ALA A 361 20.92 38.94 10.78
C ALA A 361 21.14 39.66 9.44
N ALA A 362 21.85 39.05 8.50
CA ALA A 362 22.05 39.54 7.14
C ALA A 362 20.83 39.35 6.21
N GLY A 363 19.74 38.77 6.69
CA GLY A 363 18.54 38.50 5.89
C GLY A 363 18.71 37.43 4.79
N THR A 364 19.83 36.69 4.80
CA THR A 364 20.09 35.60 3.84
C THR A 364 19.33 34.32 4.22
N LEU A 365 19.04 34.14 5.51
CA LEU A 365 18.18 33.08 6.02
C LEU A 365 16.99 33.69 6.78
N ALA A 366 15.83 33.05 6.68
CA ALA A 366 14.66 33.43 7.49
C ALA A 366 14.89 33.04 8.97
N PRO A 367 14.32 33.78 9.94
CA PRO A 367 14.35 33.37 11.35
C PRO A 367 13.73 31.99 11.62
N SER A 368 12.84 31.51 10.75
CA SER A 368 12.23 30.18 10.82
C SER A 368 13.14 29.04 10.35
N VAL A 369 14.35 29.33 9.87
CA VAL A 369 15.17 28.37 9.10
C VAL A 369 15.42 27.02 9.79
N LEU A 370 15.54 27.02 11.12
CA LEU A 370 15.75 25.78 11.89
C LEU A 370 14.47 24.97 12.05
N TRP A 371 13.31 25.63 12.08
CA TRP A 371 12.01 24.97 12.04
C TRP A 371 11.76 24.39 10.64
N ASP A 372 11.99 25.20 9.59
CA ASP A 372 11.80 24.81 8.19
C ASP A 372 12.64 23.57 7.81
N TRP A 373 13.88 23.49 8.29
CA TRP A 373 14.76 22.33 8.08
C TRP A 373 14.18 21.01 8.57
N LEU A 374 13.40 21.05 9.66
CA LEU A 374 12.78 19.89 10.28
C LEU A 374 11.32 19.70 9.82
N ASP A 375 10.83 20.55 8.91
CA ASP A 375 9.44 20.52 8.43
C ASP A 375 9.26 19.63 7.20
N SER A 376 9.62 18.35 7.36
CA SER A 376 9.50 17.35 6.31
C SER A 376 8.19 16.59 6.39
N ASP A 377 7.47 16.46 5.28
CA ASP A 377 6.42 15.45 5.14
C ASP A 377 7.09 14.08 4.91
N ASP A 378 7.50 13.43 6.00
CA ASP A 378 8.13 12.10 5.97
C ASP A 378 7.12 10.96 6.17
N GLY A 379 5.82 11.28 6.21
CA GLY A 379 4.74 10.31 6.36
C GLY A 379 4.57 9.72 7.76
N PHE A 380 5.33 10.16 8.77
CA PHE A 380 5.31 9.61 10.15
C PHE A 380 4.93 10.62 11.24
N GLN A 381 4.49 11.83 10.89
CA GLN A 381 4.45 12.97 11.83
C GLN A 381 3.29 13.05 12.82
N ASN A 382 2.45 12.03 12.95
CA ASN A 382 1.34 12.10 13.90
C ASN A 382 1.67 11.25 15.15
N SER A 383 2.16 11.86 16.21
CA SER A 383 2.13 11.24 17.54
C SER A 383 1.38 12.20 18.44
N GLY A 384 0.10 11.93 18.70
CA GLY A 384 -0.71 12.88 19.47
C GLY A 384 -2.21 12.72 19.36
N ILE A 385 -2.74 11.55 19.03
CA ILE A 385 -4.17 11.24 19.13
C ILE A 385 -4.42 10.20 20.23
N ALA A 386 -5.68 10.01 20.61
CA ALA A 386 -6.07 9.00 21.59
C ALA A 386 -5.70 7.58 21.15
N GLY A 387 -5.77 7.30 19.84
CA GLY A 387 -5.35 6.03 19.24
C GLY A 387 -6.30 4.90 19.61
N CYS A 388 -5.75 3.76 20.01
CA CYS A 388 -6.52 2.59 20.39
C CYS A 388 -7.34 2.80 21.66
N GLU A 389 -8.67 2.67 21.54
CA GLU A 389 -9.57 2.59 22.69
C GLU A 389 -10.48 1.37 22.62
N VAL A 390 -10.74 0.74 23.78
CA VAL A 390 -11.60 -0.43 23.90
C VAL A 390 -12.84 -0.12 24.73
N TYR A 391 -14.00 -0.47 24.19
CA TYR A 391 -15.31 -0.29 24.78
C TYR A 391 -16.00 -1.64 24.99
N ARG A 392 -16.75 -1.73 26.08
CA ARG A 392 -17.60 -2.88 26.41
C ARG A 392 -19.05 -2.46 26.50
N SER A 393 -19.93 -3.29 25.98
CA SER A 393 -21.36 -3.25 26.20
C SER A 393 -21.79 -4.50 26.96
N ASP A 394 -22.72 -4.35 27.90
CA ASP A 394 -23.34 -5.46 28.64
C ASP A 394 -24.85 -5.58 28.32
N ASP A 395 -25.32 -4.91 27.27
CA ASP A 395 -26.72 -4.91 26.81
C ASP A 395 -26.85 -5.16 25.29
N GLY A 396 -25.88 -5.88 24.74
CA GLY A 396 -25.85 -6.32 23.35
C GLY A 396 -25.51 -5.19 22.37
N GLY A 397 -24.72 -4.20 22.77
CA GLY A 397 -24.25 -3.10 21.92
C GLY A 397 -25.19 -1.90 21.85
N ARG A 398 -26.10 -1.72 22.82
CA ARG A 398 -26.98 -0.54 22.91
C ARG A 398 -26.29 0.61 23.64
N ASN A 399 -25.58 0.31 24.73
CA ASN A 399 -24.76 1.25 25.49
C ASN A 399 -23.34 0.73 25.64
N TRP A 400 -22.37 1.65 25.69
CA TRP A 400 -20.94 1.38 25.68
C TRP A 400 -20.23 2.07 26.85
N LYS A 401 -19.24 1.39 27.42
CA LYS A 401 -18.36 1.93 28.46
C LYS A 401 -16.92 1.70 28.05
N LYS A 402 -16.10 2.76 28.11
CA LYS A 402 -14.66 2.63 27.94
C LYS A 402 -14.09 1.74 29.04
N THR A 403 -13.23 0.80 28.68
CA THR A 403 -12.75 -0.26 29.59
C THR A 403 -11.51 0.15 30.40
N HIS A 404 -10.72 1.09 29.89
CA HIS A 404 -9.44 1.48 30.47
C HIS A 404 -9.32 2.98 30.73
N GLU A 405 -8.47 3.34 31.68
CA GLU A 405 -8.08 4.73 31.96
C GLU A 405 -6.77 5.12 31.26
N LYS A 406 -5.80 4.19 31.22
CA LYS A 406 -4.49 4.42 30.59
C LYS A 406 -4.59 4.28 29.07
N PRO A 407 -3.83 5.07 28.28
CA PRO A 407 -3.77 4.91 26.82
C PRO A 407 -3.20 3.53 26.42
N ILE A 408 -3.74 2.95 25.35
CA ILE A 408 -3.22 1.73 24.73
C ILE A 408 -2.36 2.11 23.53
N GLY A 409 -1.06 1.85 23.60
CA GLY A 409 -0.07 2.31 22.61
C GLY A 409 0.16 1.36 21.41
N ILE A 410 -0.86 0.64 20.93
CA ILE A 410 -0.69 -0.33 19.82
C ILE A 410 -0.93 0.25 18.42
N PHE A 411 -1.60 1.40 18.31
CA PHE A 411 -1.60 2.22 17.12
C PHE A 411 -1.89 3.67 17.52
N ASN A 412 -1.10 4.59 16.97
CA ASN A 412 -1.19 6.02 17.26
C ASN A 412 -1.61 6.86 16.04
N THR A 413 -1.67 6.27 14.84
CA THR A 413 -2.03 6.89 13.52
C THR A 413 -2.38 5.89 12.43
N TYR A 414 -2.47 4.61 12.80
CA TYR A 414 -2.52 3.50 11.84
C TYR A 414 -3.62 2.50 12.23
N GLY A 415 -4.58 2.89 13.07
CA GLY A 415 -5.65 1.99 13.50
C GLY A 415 -6.51 1.50 12.33
N TYR A 416 -6.54 2.25 11.22
CA TYR A 416 -7.12 1.82 9.95
C TYR A 416 -6.55 0.51 9.38
N TYR A 417 -5.35 0.09 9.75
CA TYR A 417 -4.78 -1.21 9.37
C TYR A 417 -5.24 -2.36 10.26
N PHE A 418 -5.43 -2.10 11.56
CA PHE A 418 -5.40 -3.18 12.54
C PHE A 418 -6.68 -3.37 13.34
N ALA A 419 -7.45 -2.30 13.62
CA ALA A 419 -8.46 -2.24 14.67
C ALA A 419 -9.46 -3.41 14.66
N LYS A 420 -9.04 -4.53 15.24
CA LYS A 420 -9.68 -5.84 15.32
C LYS A 420 -9.57 -6.32 16.76
N ILE A 421 -10.64 -6.94 17.24
CA ILE A 421 -10.79 -7.36 18.62
C ILE A 421 -11.45 -8.74 18.65
N TYR A 422 -10.98 -9.58 19.55
CA TYR A 422 -11.45 -10.96 19.71
C TYR A 422 -11.65 -11.27 21.18
N THR A 423 -12.56 -12.19 21.50
CA THR A 423 -12.80 -12.66 22.87
C THR A 423 -12.45 -14.14 23.00
N SER A 424 -12.14 -14.57 24.22
CA SER A 424 -12.21 -15.99 24.57
C SER A 424 -13.65 -16.49 24.44
N TYR A 425 -13.83 -17.74 24.03
CA TYR A 425 -15.14 -18.41 24.04
C TYR A 425 -15.58 -18.84 25.45
N GLN A 426 -14.66 -18.82 26.42
CA GLN A 426 -14.85 -19.41 27.76
C GLN A 426 -14.83 -18.35 28.88
N ASN A 427 -14.10 -17.25 28.67
CA ASN A 427 -13.92 -16.21 29.67
C ASN A 427 -14.31 -14.84 29.09
N PRO A 428 -15.41 -14.21 29.55
CA PRO A 428 -15.84 -12.90 29.04
C PRO A 428 -14.84 -11.77 29.35
N GLU A 429 -13.94 -11.97 30.31
CA GLU A 429 -12.93 -10.98 30.70
C GLU A 429 -11.63 -11.12 29.90
N LYS A 430 -11.46 -12.20 29.11
CA LYS A 430 -10.27 -12.42 28.30
C LYS A 430 -10.51 -11.92 26.87
N VAL A 431 -9.82 -10.84 26.51
CA VAL A 431 -9.96 -10.17 25.21
C VAL A 431 -8.60 -9.89 24.58
N PHE A 432 -8.53 -10.03 23.25
CA PHE A 432 -7.34 -9.80 22.44
C PHE A 432 -7.57 -8.62 21.52
N ILE A 433 -6.58 -7.76 21.38
CA ILE A 433 -6.60 -6.63 20.45
C ILE A 433 -5.38 -6.69 19.53
N LEU A 434 -5.60 -6.35 18.26
CA LEU A 434 -4.57 -6.35 17.23
C LEU A 434 -4.20 -4.92 16.83
N GLY A 435 -2.92 -4.72 16.57
CA GLY A 435 -2.27 -3.44 16.29
C GLY A 435 -0.90 -3.66 15.66
N PHE A 436 -0.03 -2.64 15.74
CA PHE A 436 1.41 -2.83 15.50
C PHE A 436 1.96 -3.95 16.41
N SER A 437 1.43 -4.04 17.64
CA SER A 437 1.62 -5.19 18.51
C SER A 437 0.31 -5.87 18.85
N SER A 438 0.35 -7.17 19.11
CA SER A 438 -0.79 -7.92 19.63
C SER A 438 -0.80 -7.90 21.17
N GLN A 439 -1.98 -7.67 21.76
CA GLN A 439 -2.12 -7.62 23.22
C GLN A 439 -3.31 -8.42 23.72
N VAL A 440 -3.18 -8.93 24.95
CA VAL A 440 -4.24 -9.66 25.67
C VAL A 440 -4.55 -8.98 27.00
N SER A 441 -5.83 -8.95 27.35
CA SER A 441 -6.35 -8.60 28.67
C SER A 441 -7.04 -9.82 29.27
N THR A 442 -6.99 -9.95 30.60
CA THR A 442 -7.73 -10.96 31.38
C THR A 442 -8.65 -10.33 32.43
N ASP A 443 -8.87 -9.02 32.34
CA ASP A 443 -9.65 -8.22 33.30
C ASP A 443 -10.72 -7.35 32.60
N GLY A 444 -11.16 -7.78 31.43
CA GLY A 444 -12.23 -7.17 30.66
C GLY A 444 -11.80 -5.93 29.88
N GLY A 445 -10.51 -5.80 29.56
CA GLY A 445 -9.93 -4.67 28.83
C GLY A 445 -9.43 -3.53 29.71
N LYS A 446 -9.37 -3.70 31.04
CA LYS A 446 -8.86 -2.65 31.95
C LYS A 446 -7.34 -2.50 31.82
N THR A 447 -6.65 -3.62 31.68
CA THR A 447 -5.20 -3.68 31.43
C THR A 447 -4.86 -4.66 30.32
N PHE A 448 -3.79 -4.38 29.58
CA PHE A 448 -3.34 -5.17 28.45
C PHE A 448 -1.85 -5.52 28.56
N THR A 449 -1.49 -6.72 28.10
CA THR A 449 -0.12 -7.24 28.07
C THR A 449 0.28 -7.62 26.64
N ASN A 450 1.49 -7.26 26.23
CA ASN A 450 2.03 -7.57 24.90
C ASN A 450 2.36 -9.07 24.73
N MET A 451 1.87 -9.65 23.64
CA MET A 451 2.09 -11.05 23.24
C MET A 451 3.23 -11.22 22.23
N ASP A 452 3.81 -10.14 21.70
CA ASP A 452 4.86 -10.21 20.69
C ASP A 452 6.20 -10.61 21.33
N LYS A 453 6.52 -11.90 21.26
CA LYS A 453 7.77 -12.49 21.77
C LYS A 453 8.70 -12.89 20.63
N GLY A 454 9.63 -13.80 20.88
CA GLY A 454 10.47 -14.33 19.81
C GLY A 454 9.65 -15.01 18.73
N ASN A 455 10.08 -14.88 17.47
CA ASN A 455 9.54 -15.59 16.30
C ASN A 455 8.14 -15.17 15.82
N VAL A 456 7.59 -14.05 16.31
CA VAL A 456 6.36 -13.43 15.78
C VAL A 456 6.70 -12.07 15.18
N HIS A 457 6.05 -11.74 14.06
CA HIS A 457 6.18 -10.44 13.40
C HIS A 457 5.20 -9.42 13.99
N ALA A 458 5.48 -8.14 13.81
CA ALA A 458 4.55 -7.05 14.13
C ALA A 458 3.39 -6.97 13.11
N ASP A 459 2.51 -5.99 13.27
CA ASP A 459 1.42 -5.67 12.33
C ASP A 459 0.42 -6.83 12.17
N HIS A 460 -0.45 -6.96 13.18
CA HIS A 460 -1.38 -8.08 13.32
C HIS A 460 -2.74 -7.72 12.75
N HIS A 461 -3.30 -8.61 11.92
CA HIS A 461 -4.54 -8.34 11.17
C HIS A 461 -5.63 -9.38 11.42
N ALA A 462 -5.25 -10.62 11.76
CA ALA A 462 -6.18 -11.71 11.98
C ALA A 462 -5.81 -12.52 13.23
N LEU A 463 -6.82 -13.02 13.93
CA LEU A 463 -6.63 -13.94 15.04
C LEU A 463 -7.78 -14.95 15.07
N TRP A 464 -7.44 -16.22 15.11
CA TRP A 464 -8.37 -17.28 15.49
C TRP A 464 -8.08 -17.70 16.92
N VAL A 465 -9.12 -17.74 17.76
CA VAL A 465 -9.05 -18.17 19.16
C VAL A 465 -9.77 -19.50 19.30
N ASN A 466 -9.06 -20.51 19.80
CA ASN A 466 -9.65 -21.84 19.91
C ASN A 466 -10.79 -21.89 20.94
N PRO A 467 -11.99 -22.34 20.56
CA PRO A 467 -13.15 -22.34 21.45
C PRO A 467 -13.01 -23.30 22.64
N LYS A 468 -12.22 -24.38 22.48
CA LYS A 468 -12.00 -25.43 23.50
C LYS A 468 -10.74 -25.20 24.33
N ARG A 469 -9.83 -24.32 23.90
CA ARG A 469 -8.60 -23.96 24.62
C ARG A 469 -8.18 -22.54 24.25
N ASP A 470 -8.66 -21.54 24.97
CA ASP A 470 -8.43 -20.13 24.60
C ASP A 470 -6.97 -19.62 24.70
N SER A 471 -6.02 -20.48 25.09
CA SER A 471 -4.57 -20.25 24.98
C SER A 471 -3.97 -20.74 23.66
N HIS A 472 -4.71 -21.54 22.89
CA HIS A 472 -4.36 -21.90 21.52
C HIS A 472 -4.92 -20.85 20.56
N ILE A 473 -4.00 -20.10 19.95
CA ILE A 473 -4.31 -19.03 19.00
C ILE A 473 -3.50 -19.19 17.72
N ILE A 474 -4.12 -18.85 16.60
CA ILE A 474 -3.46 -18.72 15.29
C ILE A 474 -3.57 -17.27 14.87
N ASN A 475 -2.43 -16.60 14.72
CA ASN A 475 -2.34 -15.20 14.39
C ASN A 475 -1.83 -15.01 12.96
N GLY A 476 -2.52 -14.14 12.21
CA GLY A 476 -2.08 -13.62 10.93
C GLY A 476 -1.54 -12.20 11.06
N ASN A 477 -0.36 -11.96 10.50
CA ASN A 477 0.34 -10.68 10.52
C ASN A 477 1.08 -10.43 9.19
N ASP A 478 1.83 -9.33 9.09
CA ASP A 478 2.58 -8.97 7.87
C ASP A 478 3.76 -9.89 7.56
N GLY A 479 4.22 -10.63 8.57
CA GLY A 479 5.24 -11.66 8.44
C GLY A 479 4.68 -13.07 8.25
N GLY A 480 3.37 -13.26 8.02
CA GLY A 480 2.73 -14.55 7.76
C GLY A 480 1.89 -15.08 8.93
N VAL A 481 2.02 -16.39 9.21
CA VAL A 481 1.18 -17.10 10.18
C VAL A 481 2.01 -17.54 11.39
N ASN A 482 1.51 -17.23 12.57
CA ASN A 482 2.11 -17.62 13.83
C ASN A 482 1.11 -18.38 14.72
N ILE A 483 1.57 -19.42 15.41
CA ILE A 483 0.72 -20.27 16.27
C ILE A 483 1.29 -20.26 17.69
N SER A 484 0.44 -20.08 18.69
CA SER A 484 0.78 -20.20 20.11
C SER A 484 -0.21 -21.10 20.84
N TYR A 485 0.27 -21.80 21.88
CA TYR A 485 -0.54 -22.66 22.76
C TYR A 485 -0.50 -22.20 24.23
N ASP A 486 0.07 -21.03 24.49
CA ASP A 486 0.39 -20.54 25.84
C ASP A 486 0.21 -19.02 25.98
N ASP A 487 -0.80 -18.45 25.31
CA ASP A 487 -1.14 -17.02 25.35
C ASP A 487 -0.03 -16.11 24.81
N GLY A 488 0.64 -16.56 23.74
CA GLY A 488 1.69 -15.79 23.07
C GLY A 488 3.01 -15.73 23.82
N LYS A 489 3.25 -16.59 24.83
CA LYS A 489 4.56 -16.67 25.48
C LYS A 489 5.61 -17.27 24.54
N ASN A 490 5.19 -18.24 23.72
CA ASN A 490 5.99 -18.86 22.67
C ASN A 490 5.22 -18.93 21.35
N TRP A 491 5.94 -18.75 20.25
CA TRP A 491 5.37 -18.71 18.90
C TRP A 491 6.09 -19.67 17.95
N PHE A 492 5.30 -20.51 17.28
CA PHE A 492 5.70 -21.23 16.08
C PHE A 492 5.38 -20.37 14.86
N LYS A 493 6.22 -20.41 13.81
CA LYS A 493 6.02 -19.67 12.56
C LYS A 493 5.71 -20.65 11.44
N ALA A 494 4.47 -20.62 10.96
CA ALA A 494 3.92 -21.56 9.98
C ALA A 494 4.04 -21.01 8.54
N ASN A 495 5.26 -20.65 8.13
CA ASN A 495 5.52 -20.05 6.83
C ASN A 495 6.18 -21.04 5.88
N THR A 496 5.36 -21.80 5.16
CA THR A 496 5.79 -22.54 3.96
C THR A 496 5.30 -21.94 2.63
N PRO A 497 4.23 -21.12 2.57
CA PRO A 497 3.85 -20.44 1.33
C PRO A 497 4.90 -19.40 0.89
N ALA A 498 5.24 -19.40 -0.41
CA ALA A 498 6.10 -18.38 -1.01
C ALA A 498 5.28 -17.14 -1.38
N VAL A 499 4.81 -16.38 -0.38
CA VAL A 499 3.87 -15.26 -0.57
C VAL A 499 4.48 -13.85 -0.39
N GLY A 500 5.80 -13.73 -0.55
CA GLY A 500 6.54 -12.47 -0.52
C GLY A 500 5.94 -11.38 -1.42
N GLN A 501 5.88 -10.15 -0.89
CA GLN A 501 5.35 -8.97 -1.56
C GLN A 501 6.48 -8.06 -2.07
N PHE A 502 7.11 -8.40 -3.20
CA PHE A 502 8.23 -7.63 -3.75
C PHE A 502 7.78 -6.37 -4.49
N TYR A 503 8.39 -5.23 -4.16
CA TYR A 503 8.19 -3.95 -4.83
C TYR A 503 9.12 -3.72 -6.03
N ALA A 504 10.35 -4.23 -5.93
CA ALA A 504 11.39 -4.04 -6.93
C ALA A 504 12.39 -5.19 -6.90
N VAL A 505 12.96 -5.51 -8.07
CA VAL A 505 13.94 -6.60 -8.20
C VAL A 505 15.12 -6.20 -9.07
N THR A 506 16.31 -6.71 -8.75
CA THR A 506 17.49 -6.62 -9.60
C THR A 506 18.34 -7.88 -9.51
N THR A 507 19.35 -7.99 -10.36
CA THR A 507 20.28 -9.12 -10.43
C THR A 507 21.73 -8.67 -10.49
N ASP A 508 22.60 -9.53 -9.95
CA ASP A 508 24.05 -9.42 -10.08
C ASP A 508 24.61 -10.33 -11.20
N ASP A 509 25.94 -10.39 -11.33
CA ASP A 509 26.64 -11.24 -12.30
C ASP A 509 27.42 -12.38 -11.63
N ALA A 510 27.07 -12.78 -10.39
CA ALA A 510 27.65 -13.96 -9.75
C ALA A 510 27.27 -15.26 -10.51
N LYS A 511 27.89 -16.39 -10.16
CA LYS A 511 27.54 -17.73 -10.70
C LYS A 511 27.33 -18.74 -9.56
N PRO A 512 26.09 -19.24 -9.34
CA PRO A 512 24.84 -18.72 -9.90
C PRO A 512 24.66 -17.23 -9.54
N TYR A 513 23.90 -16.49 -10.35
CA TYR A 513 23.61 -15.08 -10.02
C TYR A 513 22.65 -15.01 -8.85
N ASN A 514 22.66 -13.87 -8.17
CA ASN A 514 21.74 -13.58 -7.08
C ASN A 514 20.63 -12.63 -7.54
N VAL A 515 19.45 -12.84 -6.98
CA VAL A 515 18.29 -11.96 -7.11
C VAL A 515 18.18 -11.15 -5.83
N TYR A 516 17.96 -9.85 -5.97
CA TYR A 516 17.80 -8.89 -4.87
C TYR A 516 16.42 -8.27 -4.98
N GLY A 517 15.78 -8.02 -3.85
CA GLY A 517 14.53 -7.28 -3.86
C GLY A 517 14.11 -6.80 -2.49
N GLY A 518 13.32 -5.73 -2.50
CA GLY A 518 12.67 -5.17 -1.31
C GLY A 518 11.23 -5.67 -1.21
N LEU A 519 10.84 -6.12 -0.01
CA LEU A 519 9.51 -6.60 0.30
C LEU A 519 8.77 -5.60 1.18
N GLN A 520 7.45 -5.51 1.00
CA GLN A 520 6.60 -4.82 1.96
C GLN A 520 6.73 -5.43 3.36
N ASP A 521 6.90 -4.57 4.37
CA ASP A 521 7.05 -4.86 5.81
C ASP A 521 8.19 -5.82 6.22
N ASN A 522 8.82 -6.51 5.26
CA ASN A 522 9.72 -7.63 5.49
C ASN A 522 11.17 -7.35 5.04
N GLY A 523 11.53 -6.09 4.81
CA GLY A 523 12.89 -5.66 4.49
C GLY A 523 13.36 -6.04 3.08
N SER A 524 14.64 -5.78 2.81
CA SER A 524 15.29 -6.18 1.56
C SER A 524 16.17 -7.41 1.73
N TRP A 525 16.17 -8.28 0.74
CA TRP A 525 16.86 -9.58 0.77
C TRP A 525 17.56 -9.86 -0.55
N TRP A 526 18.49 -10.82 -0.50
CA TRP A 526 19.05 -11.45 -1.69
C TRP A 526 19.17 -12.96 -1.54
N GLY A 527 19.10 -13.69 -2.65
CA GLY A 527 19.24 -15.15 -2.70
C GLY A 527 19.61 -15.66 -4.08
N PRO A 528 20.05 -16.91 -4.20
CA PRO A 528 20.55 -17.45 -5.46
C PRO A 528 19.41 -17.78 -6.45
N SER A 529 19.62 -17.51 -7.73
CA SER A 529 18.61 -17.71 -8.78
C SER A 529 18.23 -19.17 -9.04
N ASN A 530 19.09 -20.11 -8.64
CA ASN A 530 18.83 -21.54 -8.74
C ASN A 530 18.21 -22.14 -7.46
N HIS A 531 17.79 -21.32 -6.49
CA HIS A 531 17.12 -21.80 -5.29
C HIS A 531 15.91 -22.67 -5.63
N LYS A 532 15.75 -23.75 -4.86
CA LYS A 532 14.56 -24.58 -4.82
C LYS A 532 14.20 -24.73 -3.36
N GLU A 533 12.95 -24.46 -3.02
CA GLU A 533 12.51 -24.55 -1.65
C GLU A 533 12.66 -25.97 -1.11
N ASP A 534 13.27 -26.08 0.07
CA ASP A 534 13.49 -27.33 0.79
C ASP A 534 13.50 -27.05 2.29
N ILE A 535 12.52 -27.61 3.02
CA ILE A 535 12.38 -27.42 4.48
C ILE A 535 13.54 -28.01 5.29
N GLY A 536 14.43 -28.80 4.69
CA GLY A 536 15.65 -29.31 5.32
C GLY A 536 16.59 -28.21 5.85
N TRP A 537 16.42 -26.96 5.40
CA TRP A 537 17.15 -25.81 5.98
C TRP A 537 16.89 -25.62 7.48
N ILE A 538 15.76 -26.10 8.01
CA ILE A 538 15.43 -26.00 9.44
C ILE A 538 16.43 -26.82 10.28
N ASP A 539 16.83 -28.00 9.80
CA ASP A 539 17.78 -28.88 10.50
C ASP A 539 19.21 -28.29 10.49
N ASN A 540 19.65 -27.77 9.33
CA ASN A 540 20.99 -27.22 9.18
C ASN A 540 21.11 -25.73 9.60
N GLY A 541 19.98 -25.06 9.86
CA GLY A 541 19.91 -23.66 10.26
C GLY A 541 20.30 -22.64 9.19
N GLN A 542 20.39 -23.04 7.91
CA GLN A 542 20.90 -22.20 6.81
C GLN A 542 19.86 -21.97 5.72
N TYR A 543 19.03 -20.94 5.90
CA TYR A 543 18.17 -20.47 4.82
C TYR A 543 18.96 -19.80 3.68
N ALA A 544 18.50 -20.00 2.45
CA ALA A 544 19.20 -19.57 1.23
C ALA A 544 19.23 -18.04 1.06
N TYR A 545 18.17 -17.33 1.45
CA TYR A 545 18.13 -15.88 1.34
C TYR A 545 18.74 -15.21 2.57
N LYS A 546 19.44 -14.10 2.34
CA LYS A 546 20.09 -13.28 3.37
C LYS A 546 19.53 -11.87 3.38
N VAL A 547 19.33 -11.33 4.58
CA VAL A 547 18.79 -9.99 4.80
C VAL A 547 19.83 -8.93 4.43
N ILE A 548 19.38 -7.80 3.87
CA ILE A 548 20.17 -6.61 3.59
C ILE A 548 19.85 -5.54 4.65
N ASN A 549 18.55 -5.25 4.85
CA ASN A 549 18.02 -4.29 5.81
C ASN A 549 16.56 -4.65 6.18
N GLY A 550 15.98 -3.94 7.16
CA GLY A 550 14.57 -4.09 7.58
C GLY A 550 13.67 -2.93 7.11
N GLY A 551 12.48 -2.81 7.71
CA GLY A 551 11.43 -1.87 7.27
C GLY A 551 10.68 -2.38 6.03
N ASP A 552 9.96 -1.52 5.32
CA ASP A 552 9.52 -1.85 3.97
C ASP A 552 10.73 -1.81 3.05
N GLY A 553 11.18 -2.95 2.57
CA GLY A 553 12.30 -3.02 1.64
C GLY A 553 11.95 -2.33 0.32
N MET A 554 12.83 -1.43 -0.13
CA MET A 554 12.63 -0.67 -1.37
C MET A 554 13.55 -1.16 -2.50
N GLN A 555 13.86 -0.30 -3.47
CA GLN A 555 14.71 -0.66 -4.60
C GLN A 555 16.10 -1.11 -4.13
N ALA A 556 16.70 -2.03 -4.89
CA ALA A 556 18.07 -2.47 -4.67
C ALA A 556 18.88 -2.28 -5.97
N GLN A 557 20.15 -1.90 -5.82
CA GLN A 557 21.15 -1.90 -6.88
C GLN A 557 22.41 -2.60 -6.37
N VAL A 558 23.14 -3.26 -7.26
CA VAL A 558 24.35 -4.02 -6.93
C VAL A 558 25.46 -3.68 -7.90
N ASP A 559 26.67 -3.41 -7.38
CA ASP A 559 27.88 -3.27 -8.18
C ASP A 559 28.22 -4.65 -8.74
N ARG A 560 28.03 -4.85 -10.04
CA ARG A 560 28.21 -6.12 -10.75
C ARG A 560 29.69 -6.47 -10.97
N ARG A 561 30.59 -5.49 -10.79
CA ARG A 561 32.04 -5.73 -10.87
C ARG A 561 32.54 -6.53 -9.67
N ASP A 562 31.97 -6.29 -8.49
CA ASP A 562 32.35 -6.98 -7.25
C ASP A 562 31.27 -7.94 -6.69
N ASN A 563 30.01 -7.77 -7.09
CA ASN A 563 28.84 -8.50 -6.58
C ASN A 563 28.73 -8.50 -5.03
N ASN A 564 29.35 -7.53 -4.36
CA ASN A 564 29.43 -7.38 -2.91
C ASN A 564 28.85 -6.05 -2.43
N THR A 565 29.05 -4.97 -3.19
CA THR A 565 28.56 -3.63 -2.84
C THR A 565 27.08 -3.50 -3.22
N ILE A 566 26.22 -3.27 -2.22
CA ILE A 566 24.76 -3.17 -2.39
C ILE A 566 24.29 -1.78 -2.00
N TYR A 567 23.33 -1.24 -2.75
CA TYR A 567 22.61 -0.01 -2.45
C TYR A 567 21.16 -0.38 -2.24
N SER A 568 20.64 -0.15 -1.04
CA SER A 568 19.26 -0.50 -0.70
C SER A 568 18.79 0.35 0.49
N GLY A 569 17.50 0.35 0.73
CA GLY A 569 16.91 1.16 1.78
C GLY A 569 15.48 0.76 2.04
N TRP A 570 14.84 1.59 2.85
CA TRP A 570 13.44 1.48 3.18
C TRP A 570 12.67 2.76 2.82
N GLN A 571 11.39 2.82 3.19
CA GLN A 571 10.43 3.83 2.78
C GLN A 571 10.93 5.28 2.89
N PHE A 572 10.42 6.13 1.99
CA PHE A 572 10.65 7.58 1.97
C PHE A 572 12.13 7.99 1.88
N GLY A 573 12.87 7.26 1.04
CA GLY A 573 14.23 7.63 0.67
C GLY A 573 15.25 7.41 1.79
N ALA A 574 15.04 6.45 2.68
CA ALA A 574 16.02 6.08 3.70
C ALA A 574 16.95 4.97 3.19
N TYR A 575 17.95 5.36 2.39
CA TYR A 575 18.88 4.42 1.75
C TYR A 575 20.31 4.48 2.31
N ALA A 576 20.98 3.33 2.22
CA ALA A 576 22.38 3.17 2.57
C ALA A 576 23.11 2.25 1.57
N ARG A 577 24.44 2.33 1.58
CA ARG A 577 25.35 1.39 0.92
C ARG A 577 25.82 0.35 1.94
N TYR A 578 25.79 -0.91 1.54
CA TYR A 578 26.11 -2.11 2.34
C TYR A 578 27.18 -2.95 1.64
N GLN A 579 27.78 -3.88 2.38
CA GLN A 579 28.65 -4.94 1.84
C GLN A 579 28.15 -6.30 2.29
N LYS A 580 28.03 -7.29 1.40
CA LYS A 580 27.53 -8.64 1.75
C LYS A 580 28.41 -9.33 2.79
N ASP A 581 29.72 -9.15 2.66
CA ASP A 581 30.73 -9.75 3.54
C ASP A 581 30.82 -9.07 4.93
N LYS A 582 30.11 -7.95 5.13
CA LYS A 582 30.09 -7.20 6.41
C LYS A 582 28.65 -6.86 6.81
N PRO A 583 27.83 -7.87 7.16
CA PRO A 583 26.45 -7.65 7.58
C PRO A 583 26.39 -6.70 8.79
N GLY A 584 25.41 -5.80 8.78
CA GLY A 584 25.21 -4.79 9.83
C GLY A 584 26.03 -3.51 9.69
N VAL A 585 27.02 -3.46 8.78
CA VAL A 585 27.77 -2.23 8.47
C VAL A 585 27.15 -1.54 7.25
N SER A 586 26.80 -0.26 7.40
CA SER A 586 26.23 0.53 6.31
C SER A 586 26.69 1.99 6.35
N LYS A 587 26.60 2.65 5.19
CA LYS A 587 26.82 4.09 5.05
C LYS A 587 25.59 4.73 4.44
N SER A 588 24.96 5.67 5.15
CA SER A 588 23.84 6.44 4.59
C SER A 588 24.26 7.16 3.30
N ILE A 589 23.41 7.06 2.29
CA ILE A 589 23.56 7.72 0.98
C ILE A 589 22.33 8.57 0.65
N ARG A 590 21.54 8.93 1.66
CA ARG A 590 20.38 9.81 1.48
C ARG A 590 20.83 11.25 1.22
N PRO A 591 20.38 11.90 0.12
CA PRO A 591 20.68 13.31 -0.11
C PRO A 591 20.04 14.20 0.96
N GLN A 592 20.71 15.31 1.26
CA GLN A 592 20.21 16.33 2.20
C GLN A 592 19.95 17.64 1.46
N HIS A 593 18.93 18.37 1.90
CA HIS A 593 18.71 19.76 1.47
C HIS A 593 19.73 20.68 2.16
N LEU A 594 19.91 21.88 1.62
CA LEU A 594 20.75 22.91 2.25
C LEU A 594 19.93 23.75 3.24
N LEU A 595 20.60 24.31 4.24
CA LEU A 595 19.95 25.22 5.18
C LEU A 595 19.36 26.43 4.43
N GLY A 596 18.07 26.70 4.64
CA GLY A 596 17.30 27.71 3.89
C GLY A 596 16.50 27.15 2.71
N GLU A 597 16.73 25.89 2.32
CA GLU A 597 15.85 25.17 1.40
C GLU A 597 14.73 24.44 2.17
N LYS A 598 13.63 24.17 1.47
CA LYS A 598 12.58 23.26 2.00
C LYS A 598 13.09 21.81 2.03
N PRO A 599 12.62 20.99 2.96
CA PRO A 599 12.95 19.57 2.98
C PRO A 599 12.62 18.85 1.68
N LEU A 600 13.48 17.90 1.32
CA LEU A 600 13.28 17.04 0.15
C LEU A 600 12.09 16.13 0.37
N ARG A 601 11.30 15.94 -0.68
CA ARG A 601 10.21 14.97 -0.71
C ARG A 601 10.68 13.70 -1.39
N PHE A 602 10.34 12.55 -0.81
CA PHE A 602 10.77 11.25 -1.28
C PHE A 602 9.57 10.36 -1.50
N ASN A 603 9.59 9.59 -2.59
CA ASN A 603 8.53 8.62 -2.85
C ASN A 603 8.59 7.50 -1.81
N TRP A 604 7.44 6.84 -1.56
CA TRP A 604 7.39 5.60 -0.79
C TRP A 604 8.48 4.62 -1.26
N GLN A 605 8.47 4.30 -2.55
CA GLN A 605 9.52 3.57 -3.23
C GLN A 605 10.38 4.56 -4.03
N THR A 606 11.34 5.17 -3.34
CA THR A 606 12.27 6.13 -3.95
C THR A 606 13.16 5.45 -5.00
N PRO A 607 13.27 5.98 -6.24
CA PRO A 607 14.07 5.37 -7.29
C PRO A 607 15.57 5.63 -7.09
N ILE A 608 16.35 4.57 -7.26
CA ILE A 608 17.82 4.62 -7.30
C ILE A 608 18.35 3.85 -8.50
N LEU A 609 19.43 4.31 -9.09
CA LEU A 609 20.01 3.70 -10.29
C LEU A 609 21.53 3.75 -10.24
N LEU A 610 22.19 2.60 -10.45
CA LEU A 610 23.61 2.56 -10.80
C LEU A 610 23.74 2.69 -12.31
N SER A 611 24.65 3.55 -12.76
CA SER A 611 24.90 3.70 -14.19
C SER A 611 25.38 2.39 -14.79
N ARG A 612 24.85 2.01 -15.96
CA ARG A 612 25.35 0.83 -16.69
C ARG A 612 26.73 1.08 -17.28
N HIS A 613 27.08 2.34 -17.53
CA HIS A 613 28.33 2.75 -18.20
C HIS A 613 29.49 2.81 -17.21
N ASN A 614 29.21 3.20 -15.95
CA ASN A 614 30.20 3.18 -14.87
C ASN A 614 29.52 3.08 -13.50
N GLN A 615 29.73 1.98 -12.77
CA GLN A 615 29.09 1.73 -11.47
C GLN A 615 29.66 2.54 -10.30
N ASP A 616 30.60 3.46 -10.53
CA ASP A 616 30.91 4.53 -9.57
C ASP A 616 29.86 5.66 -9.62
N ILE A 617 29.09 5.73 -10.70
CA ILE A 617 28.03 6.72 -10.90
C ILE A 617 26.71 6.17 -10.36
N PHE A 618 26.11 6.94 -9.46
CA PHE A 618 24.88 6.58 -8.75
C PHE A 618 23.88 7.73 -8.78
N TYR A 619 22.64 7.43 -9.17
CA TYR A 619 21.55 8.39 -9.26
C TYR A 619 20.50 8.14 -8.16
N TYR A 620 19.88 9.22 -7.68
CA TYR A 620 18.93 9.19 -6.57
C TYR A 620 17.77 10.16 -6.80
N GLY A 621 16.53 9.66 -6.81
CA GLY A 621 15.34 10.49 -7.02
C GLY A 621 14.69 10.98 -5.72
N ALA A 622 14.59 12.29 -5.54
CA ALA A 622 13.69 12.95 -4.60
C ALA A 622 12.61 13.68 -5.40
N ASN A 623 12.11 14.83 -4.95
CA ASN A 623 11.52 15.83 -5.85
C ASN A 623 12.55 16.44 -6.84
N ARG A 624 13.84 16.19 -6.60
CA ARG A 624 14.99 16.54 -7.45
C ARG A 624 15.80 15.28 -7.78
N LEU A 625 16.49 15.25 -8.91
CA LEU A 625 17.43 14.18 -9.24
C LEU A 625 18.82 14.52 -8.72
N TYR A 626 19.46 13.59 -8.01
CA TYR A 626 20.83 13.70 -7.55
C TYR A 626 21.74 12.69 -8.26
N ARG A 627 23.03 13.04 -8.36
CA ARG A 627 24.09 12.16 -8.89
C ARG A 627 25.30 12.17 -7.96
N SER A 628 25.89 11.00 -7.81
CA SER A 628 27.23 10.79 -7.27
C SER A 628 28.13 10.24 -8.37
N LEU A 629 29.40 10.63 -8.37
CA LEU A 629 30.47 10.05 -9.21
C LEU A 629 31.42 9.16 -8.39
N ASN A 630 31.10 8.92 -7.12
CA ASN A 630 31.95 8.25 -6.15
C ASN A 630 31.12 7.30 -5.26
N LYS A 631 30.33 6.43 -5.89
CA LYS A 631 29.59 5.35 -5.22
C LYS A 631 28.60 5.83 -4.16
N GLY A 632 28.01 7.02 -4.32
CA GLY A 632 27.07 7.60 -3.36
C GLY A 632 27.72 8.34 -2.18
N ASP A 633 29.05 8.49 -2.14
CA ASP A 633 29.74 9.20 -1.06
C ASP A 633 29.48 10.70 -1.06
N SER A 634 29.24 11.28 -2.24
CA SER A 634 28.91 12.69 -2.42
C SER A 634 27.85 12.82 -3.51
N LEU A 635 26.69 13.37 -3.15
CA LEU A 635 25.55 13.57 -4.04
C LEU A 635 25.41 15.06 -4.38
N VAL A 636 25.30 15.37 -5.66
CA VAL A 636 25.00 16.72 -6.16
C VAL A 636 23.64 16.72 -6.86
N SER A 637 22.85 17.77 -6.65
CA SER A 637 21.58 17.94 -7.36
C SER A 637 21.87 18.23 -8.83
N LEU A 638 21.29 17.45 -9.75
CA LEU A 638 21.30 17.70 -11.18
C LEU A 638 20.13 18.59 -11.63
N THR A 639 19.10 18.69 -10.81
CA THR A 639 17.87 19.38 -11.18
C THR A 639 17.39 20.29 -10.05
N PRO A 640 16.55 21.29 -10.36
CA PRO A 640 15.62 21.86 -9.38
C PRO A 640 14.51 20.83 -9.04
N ASP A 641 13.44 21.29 -8.41
CA ASP A 641 12.22 20.49 -8.25
C ASP A 641 11.61 20.19 -9.63
N MET A 642 11.50 18.91 -9.98
CA MET A 642 10.99 18.44 -11.28
C MET A 642 9.50 18.09 -11.23
N THR A 643 8.83 18.41 -10.13
CA THR A 643 7.41 18.13 -9.89
C THR A 643 6.61 19.42 -9.96
N LYS A 644 5.30 19.35 -9.78
CA LYS A 644 4.40 20.51 -9.62
C LYS A 644 4.47 21.12 -8.21
N GLY A 645 5.34 20.60 -7.35
CA GLY A 645 5.54 21.06 -5.98
C GLY A 645 4.73 20.27 -4.96
N ALA A 646 4.84 20.68 -3.70
CA ALA A 646 4.12 20.04 -2.60
C ALA A 646 2.61 20.31 -2.68
N VAL A 647 1.81 19.28 -2.41
CA VAL A 647 0.35 19.40 -2.26
C VAL A 647 0.00 19.21 -0.79
N ALA A 648 -0.95 20.00 -0.28
CA ALA A 648 -1.37 19.91 1.12
C ALA A 648 -1.99 18.53 1.41
N GLY A 649 -1.43 17.82 2.38
CA GLY A 649 -1.83 16.46 2.74
C GLY A 649 -0.96 15.89 3.85
N ASN A 650 -1.10 14.60 4.08
CA ASN A 650 -0.38 13.82 5.10
C ASN A 650 0.29 12.57 4.49
N VAL A 651 0.43 12.56 3.17
CA VAL A 651 1.11 11.52 2.42
C VAL A 651 2.09 12.19 1.44
N PRO A 652 3.37 11.81 1.47
CA PRO A 652 4.36 12.38 0.55
C PRO A 652 3.95 12.24 -0.92
N TYR A 653 4.04 13.35 -1.66
CA TYR A 653 3.66 13.47 -3.07
C TYR A 653 4.47 14.59 -3.76
N GLY A 654 4.47 14.61 -5.09
CA GLY A 654 5.31 15.52 -5.87
C GLY A 654 6.77 15.08 -5.77
N THR A 655 7.02 13.84 -6.21
CA THR A 655 8.31 13.13 -6.12
C THR A 655 8.63 12.38 -7.41
N ILE A 656 9.92 12.19 -7.70
CA ILE A 656 10.38 11.31 -8.79
C ILE A 656 10.10 9.85 -8.42
N THR A 657 9.50 9.11 -9.34
CA THR A 657 9.09 7.70 -9.17
C THR A 657 9.95 6.74 -9.98
N THR A 658 10.59 7.22 -11.03
CA THR A 658 11.41 6.41 -11.94
C THR A 658 12.55 7.24 -12.51
N VAL A 659 13.72 6.61 -12.64
CA VAL A 659 14.93 7.16 -13.25
C VAL A 659 15.50 6.08 -14.15
N ASP A 660 15.87 6.43 -15.38
CA ASP A 660 16.53 5.51 -16.31
C ASP A 660 17.67 6.21 -17.06
N GLU A 661 18.69 5.44 -17.42
CA GLU A 661 19.84 5.90 -18.21
C GLU A 661 19.93 5.09 -19.50
N SER A 662 20.06 5.79 -20.64
CA SER A 662 20.11 5.15 -21.94
C SER A 662 21.22 4.12 -21.99
N PRO A 663 20.90 2.91 -22.46
CA PRO A 663 21.89 1.88 -22.54
C PRO A 663 22.92 2.09 -23.67
N LEU A 664 22.55 2.93 -24.64
CA LEU A 664 23.34 3.23 -25.84
C LEU A 664 24.18 4.49 -25.68
N ARG A 665 23.77 5.41 -24.81
CA ARG A 665 24.41 6.71 -24.66
C ARG A 665 24.58 7.10 -23.20
N PHE A 666 25.83 7.18 -22.77
CA PHE A 666 26.16 7.73 -21.46
C PHE A 666 25.62 9.16 -21.29
N GLY A 667 25.03 9.44 -20.12
CA GLY A 667 24.48 10.75 -19.78
C GLY A 667 23.13 11.07 -20.42
N MET A 668 22.56 10.20 -21.24
CA MET A 668 21.18 10.36 -21.68
C MET A 668 20.24 9.80 -20.61
N LEU A 669 19.51 10.69 -19.91
CA LEU A 669 18.75 10.37 -18.71
C LEU A 669 17.26 10.65 -18.91
N TYR A 670 16.42 9.86 -18.24
CA TYR A 670 14.98 10.04 -18.21
C TYR A 670 14.46 9.98 -16.78
N ILE A 671 13.49 10.83 -16.46
CA ILE A 671 12.79 10.82 -15.16
C ILE A 671 11.29 10.97 -15.34
N GLY A 672 10.55 10.34 -14.42
CA GLY A 672 9.09 10.45 -14.29
C GLY A 672 8.69 10.69 -12.84
N THR A 673 7.53 11.33 -12.63
CA THR A 673 7.05 11.72 -11.29
C THR A 673 5.65 11.16 -10.96
N ASP A 674 5.31 11.16 -9.68
CA ASP A 674 3.99 10.75 -9.18
C ASP A 674 2.84 11.69 -9.57
N ASP A 675 3.16 12.90 -10.02
CA ASP A 675 2.23 13.93 -10.51
C ASP A 675 2.22 14.11 -12.04
N GLY A 676 2.82 13.15 -12.75
CA GLY A 676 2.68 12.99 -14.19
C GLY A 676 3.63 13.82 -15.04
N ASN A 677 4.73 14.32 -14.48
CA ASN A 677 5.76 15.00 -15.24
C ASN A 677 6.77 13.99 -15.81
N LEU A 678 7.22 14.25 -17.03
CA LEU A 678 8.23 13.47 -17.77
C LEU A 678 9.34 14.40 -18.26
N HIS A 679 10.60 14.02 -18.06
CA HIS A 679 11.74 14.80 -18.54
C HIS A 679 12.87 13.92 -19.10
N ARG A 680 13.63 14.48 -20.04
CA ARG A 680 14.84 13.91 -20.65
C ARG A 680 16.01 14.86 -20.50
N SER A 681 17.21 14.32 -20.30
CA SER A 681 18.48 15.02 -20.52
C SER A 681 19.32 14.24 -21.54
N ASP A 682 20.05 14.95 -22.41
CA ASP A 682 20.95 14.36 -23.41
C ASP A 682 22.44 14.56 -23.07
N ASP A 683 22.75 15.24 -21.95
CA ASP A 683 24.08 15.77 -21.64
C ASP A 683 24.57 15.42 -20.22
N GLY A 684 23.97 14.43 -19.55
CA GLY A 684 24.38 14.03 -18.20
C GLY A 684 23.72 14.85 -17.10
N GLY A 685 22.61 15.51 -17.41
CA GLY A 685 21.77 16.25 -16.48
C GLY A 685 22.03 17.75 -16.41
N TYR A 686 22.77 18.35 -17.34
CA TYR A 686 22.97 19.81 -17.38
C TYR A 686 21.76 20.53 -17.97
N THR A 687 21.14 19.96 -19.01
CA THR A 687 19.91 20.48 -19.61
C THR A 687 18.80 19.43 -19.60
N TRP A 688 17.55 19.89 -19.46
CA TRP A 688 16.38 19.04 -19.35
C TRP A 688 15.24 19.51 -20.27
N THR A 689 14.67 18.57 -21.00
CA THR A 689 13.51 18.76 -21.89
C THR A 689 12.30 18.08 -21.28
N ALA A 690 11.19 18.80 -21.12
CA ALA A 690 9.92 18.21 -20.73
C ALA A 690 9.32 17.40 -21.89
N LEU A 691 8.83 16.19 -21.60
CA LEU A 691 8.21 15.28 -22.58
C LEU A 691 6.68 15.17 -22.41
N HIS A 692 6.13 15.88 -21.44
CA HIS A 692 4.70 15.93 -21.12
C HIS A 692 4.12 17.29 -21.52
N ARG A 693 2.80 17.35 -21.74
CA ARG A 693 2.11 18.61 -22.01
C ARG A 693 1.97 19.42 -20.72
N SER A 694 2.35 20.70 -20.74
CA SER A 694 2.08 21.60 -19.61
C SER A 694 0.59 21.96 -19.55
N ALA A 695 -0.01 21.85 -18.37
CA ALA A 695 -1.40 22.27 -18.11
C ALA A 695 -1.61 23.80 -18.19
N THR A 696 -0.55 24.59 -18.41
CA THR A 696 -0.60 26.06 -18.54
C THR A 696 -1.09 26.56 -19.90
N SER A 697 -1.65 25.71 -20.76
CA SER A 697 -2.49 26.20 -21.86
C SER A 697 -3.79 26.72 -21.26
N ASP A 698 -3.72 27.96 -20.79
CA ASP A 698 -4.83 28.88 -20.51
C ASP A 698 -6.07 28.49 -21.34
N LYS A 699 -7.07 27.86 -20.69
CA LYS A 699 -8.32 27.43 -21.36
C LYS A 699 -9.10 28.62 -21.93
N SER A 700 -8.70 29.86 -21.61
CA SER A 700 -9.24 31.08 -22.20
C SER A 700 -8.68 31.41 -23.60
N LYS A 701 -7.63 30.74 -24.06
CA LYS A 701 -7.10 30.87 -25.43
C LYS A 701 -7.47 29.67 -26.27
N SER A 702 -8.77 29.52 -26.55
CA SER A 702 -9.22 28.79 -27.74
C SER A 702 -8.82 29.59 -28.99
N ALA A 703 -7.58 29.47 -29.42
CA ALA A 703 -7.12 30.09 -30.66
C ALA A 703 -6.33 29.08 -31.48
N LYS A 704 -7.00 28.60 -32.54
CA LYS A 704 -6.47 28.04 -33.79
C LYS A 704 -4.93 28.10 -33.89
N THR A 705 -4.26 27.05 -33.46
CA THR A 705 -2.89 26.75 -33.84
C THR A 705 -2.85 25.30 -34.31
N THR A 706 -2.47 25.11 -35.57
CA THR A 706 -2.38 23.81 -36.28
C THR A 706 -1.04 23.12 -36.04
N ALA A 707 -0.29 23.51 -35.02
CA ALA A 707 0.90 22.78 -34.58
C ALA A 707 0.45 21.59 -33.71
N PRO A 708 0.93 20.35 -33.96
CA PRO A 708 0.61 19.23 -33.09
C PRO A 708 1.10 19.53 -31.67
N PHE A 709 0.23 19.33 -30.67
CA PHE A 709 0.58 19.46 -29.25
C PHE A 709 1.72 18.48 -28.90
N ALA A 710 2.96 18.95 -28.95
CA ALA A 710 4.14 18.16 -28.59
C ALA A 710 4.07 17.69 -27.13
N GLY A 711 4.54 16.46 -26.88
CA GLY A 711 4.51 15.82 -25.57
C GLY A 711 3.25 15.00 -25.27
N LEU A 712 3.38 14.11 -24.29
CA LEU A 712 2.32 13.22 -23.81
C LEU A 712 1.33 13.97 -22.90
N ASP A 713 0.03 13.79 -23.11
CA ASP A 713 -0.96 14.12 -22.08
C ASP A 713 -0.99 13.00 -21.05
N THR A 714 -0.30 13.22 -19.93
CA THR A 714 -0.22 12.23 -18.86
C THR A 714 -1.47 12.16 -18.02
N LYS A 715 -2.45 13.07 -18.22
CA LYS A 715 -3.63 13.23 -17.36
C LYS A 715 -3.28 13.38 -15.88
N GLN A 716 -2.06 13.82 -15.59
CA GLN A 716 -1.48 13.89 -14.23
C GLN A 716 -1.44 12.54 -13.50
N LEU A 717 -1.43 11.43 -14.25
CA LEU A 717 -1.31 10.10 -13.69
C LEU A 717 0.11 9.84 -13.22
N TRP A 718 0.21 8.94 -12.24
CA TRP A 718 1.48 8.47 -11.71
C TRP A 718 2.32 7.81 -12.81
N VAL A 719 3.54 8.27 -13.04
CA VAL A 719 4.45 7.62 -13.98
C VAL A 719 5.02 6.36 -13.32
N SER A 720 4.62 5.17 -13.77
CA SER A 720 5.12 3.92 -13.21
C SER A 720 6.50 3.56 -13.76
N ARG A 721 6.75 3.76 -15.06
CA ARG A 721 8.08 3.68 -15.68
C ARG A 721 8.24 4.65 -16.84
N ILE A 722 9.46 5.16 -17.01
CA ILE A 722 9.99 5.68 -18.26
C ILE A 722 11.31 4.95 -18.51
N ILE A 723 11.46 4.31 -19.68
CA ILE A 723 12.68 3.56 -20.03
C ILE A 723 13.18 3.94 -21.41
N ALA A 724 14.49 4.14 -21.51
CA ALA A 724 15.20 4.27 -22.77
C ALA A 724 15.29 2.92 -23.47
N SER A 725 15.24 2.93 -24.80
CA SER A 725 15.33 1.69 -25.57
C SER A 725 16.73 1.07 -25.52
N GLN A 726 16.78 -0.26 -25.51
CA GLN A 726 17.99 -1.07 -25.69
C GLN A 726 18.52 -1.03 -27.13
N HIS A 727 17.73 -0.57 -28.11
CA HIS A 727 18.01 -0.71 -29.54
C HIS A 727 18.03 0.60 -30.32
N SER A 728 17.49 1.69 -29.77
CA SER A 728 17.43 2.98 -30.45
C SER A 728 17.56 4.16 -29.48
N GLU A 729 18.54 5.06 -29.72
CA GLU A 729 18.63 6.32 -28.97
C GLU A 729 17.39 7.22 -29.13
N ASN A 730 16.60 7.02 -30.19
CA ASN A 730 15.40 7.81 -30.43
C ASN A 730 14.17 7.24 -29.73
N ARG A 731 14.24 6.01 -29.22
CA ARG A 731 13.07 5.32 -28.68
C ARG A 731 13.02 5.40 -27.15
N VAL A 732 11.84 5.74 -26.64
CA VAL A 732 11.54 5.74 -25.21
C VAL A 732 10.13 5.19 -24.98
N TYR A 733 9.96 4.40 -23.93
CA TYR A 733 8.67 3.87 -23.50
C TYR A 733 8.24 4.50 -22.19
N VAL A 734 6.94 4.75 -22.05
CA VAL A 734 6.32 5.26 -20.82
C VAL A 734 5.12 4.43 -20.44
N THR A 735 4.98 4.18 -19.14
CA THR A 735 3.78 3.61 -18.54
C THR A 735 3.25 4.54 -17.46
N LEU A 736 1.94 4.71 -17.43
CA LEU A 736 1.23 5.51 -16.42
C LEU A 736 0.29 4.60 -15.64
N ASN A 737 -0.07 5.02 -14.42
CA ASN A 737 -0.84 4.19 -13.51
C ASN A 737 -2.05 4.96 -12.94
N GLY A 738 -3.25 4.45 -13.22
CA GLY A 738 -4.55 5.00 -12.81
C GLY A 738 -5.09 4.49 -11.47
N TYR A 739 -4.39 3.58 -10.79
CA TYR A 739 -4.82 2.92 -9.55
C TYR A 739 -5.31 3.91 -8.48
N ARG A 740 -4.63 5.06 -8.34
CA ARG A 740 -4.94 6.12 -7.35
C ARG A 740 -6.18 6.97 -7.71
N SER A 741 -6.92 6.54 -8.71
CA SER A 741 -8.21 7.08 -9.15
C SER A 741 -9.24 5.96 -9.39
N ASP A 742 -8.97 4.74 -8.90
CA ASP A 742 -9.74 3.51 -9.20
C ASP A 742 -9.95 3.30 -10.72
N ASN A 743 -8.99 3.75 -11.53
CA ASN A 743 -8.99 3.59 -12.99
C ASN A 743 -7.98 2.50 -13.36
N PHE A 744 -8.47 1.48 -14.05
CA PHE A 744 -7.73 0.27 -14.41
C PHE A 744 -7.36 0.27 -15.90
N GLU A 745 -7.47 1.38 -16.63
CA GLU A 745 -7.04 1.45 -18.03
C GLU A 745 -5.51 1.25 -18.13
N PRO A 746 -5.02 0.38 -19.05
CA PRO A 746 -3.60 0.15 -19.22
C PRO A 746 -2.98 1.29 -20.06
N PHE A 747 -2.24 2.19 -19.42
CA PHE A 747 -1.58 3.30 -20.11
C PHE A 747 -0.14 2.94 -20.48
N VAL A 748 0.08 2.58 -21.75
CA VAL A 748 1.41 2.25 -22.30
C VAL A 748 1.65 3.05 -23.58
N PHE A 749 2.78 3.75 -23.66
CA PHE A 749 3.13 4.61 -24.79
C PHE A 749 4.57 4.38 -25.24
N VAL A 750 4.82 4.62 -26.53
CA VAL A 750 6.15 4.68 -27.12
C VAL A 750 6.33 6.01 -27.87
N SER A 751 7.55 6.51 -27.86
CA SER A 751 8.01 7.57 -28.75
C SER A 751 9.20 7.06 -29.54
N GLU A 752 9.30 7.45 -30.82
CA GLU A 752 10.42 7.12 -31.72
C GLU A 752 11.24 8.38 -32.09
N ASP A 753 11.02 9.50 -31.39
CA ASP A 753 11.65 10.80 -31.61
C ASP A 753 12.12 11.46 -30.29
N LYS A 754 12.58 10.62 -29.35
CA LYS A 754 13.08 10.99 -28.01
C LYS A 754 12.04 11.62 -27.09
N GLY A 755 10.76 11.33 -27.28
CA GLY A 755 9.65 11.79 -26.44
C GLY A 755 8.98 13.07 -26.93
N VAL A 756 9.21 13.49 -28.17
CA VAL A 756 8.52 14.66 -28.78
C VAL A 756 7.08 14.30 -29.14
N THR A 757 6.87 13.14 -29.76
CA THR A 757 5.55 12.58 -30.06
C THR A 757 5.39 11.18 -29.47
N TRP A 758 4.15 10.80 -29.16
CA TRP A 758 3.83 9.57 -28.45
C TRP A 758 2.70 8.81 -29.14
N GLN A 759 2.83 7.49 -29.19
CA GLN A 759 1.82 6.57 -29.71
C GLN A 759 1.38 5.60 -28.60
N PRO A 760 0.07 5.38 -28.41
CA PRO A 760 -0.40 4.36 -27.48
C PRO A 760 -0.08 2.98 -28.03
N ILE A 761 0.45 2.12 -27.16
CA ILE A 761 0.82 0.73 -27.47
C ILE A 761 0.30 -0.21 -26.37
N ALA A 762 -0.84 0.12 -25.78
CA ALA A 762 -1.51 -0.78 -24.84
C ALA A 762 -2.14 -1.99 -25.54
N GLY A 763 -2.43 -1.88 -26.84
CA GLY A 763 -2.92 -2.98 -27.68
C GLY A 763 -4.17 -3.63 -27.08
N ASN A 764 -4.09 -4.94 -26.85
CA ASN A 764 -5.12 -5.78 -26.25
C ASN A 764 -4.84 -6.12 -24.78
N LEU A 765 -4.04 -5.33 -24.06
CA LEU A 765 -3.87 -5.50 -22.62
C LEU A 765 -5.23 -5.38 -21.92
N PRO A 766 -5.51 -6.22 -20.90
CA PRO A 766 -6.73 -6.06 -20.12
C PRO A 766 -6.69 -4.79 -19.25
N LEU A 767 -7.85 -4.41 -18.71
CA LEU A 767 -8.04 -3.31 -17.76
C LEU A 767 -7.38 -3.64 -16.41
N GLU A 768 -6.06 -3.45 -16.37
CA GLU A 768 -5.21 -3.59 -15.20
C GLU A 768 -4.18 -2.44 -15.15
N PRO A 769 -3.96 -1.81 -13.98
CA PRO A 769 -2.87 -0.86 -13.80
C PRO A 769 -1.52 -1.46 -14.17
N VAL A 770 -0.71 -0.68 -14.91
CA VAL A 770 0.61 -1.11 -15.39
C VAL A 770 1.68 -0.66 -14.39
N ASN A 771 2.51 -1.62 -13.95
CA ASN A 771 3.55 -1.40 -12.95
C ASN A 771 4.95 -1.30 -13.57
N VAL A 772 5.21 -2.10 -14.62
CA VAL A 772 6.54 -2.20 -15.23
C VAL A 772 6.47 -2.52 -16.71
N ILE A 773 7.39 -1.93 -17.47
CA ILE A 773 7.73 -2.34 -18.84
C ILE A 773 9.24 -2.59 -18.94
N ARG A 774 9.64 -3.57 -19.76
CA ARG A 774 11.03 -3.82 -20.18
C ARG A 774 11.05 -4.15 -21.68
N GLU A 775 12.00 -3.57 -22.39
CA GLU A 775 12.36 -3.99 -23.75
C GLU A 775 13.42 -5.11 -23.65
N ASP A 776 13.25 -6.17 -24.44
CA ASP A 776 14.23 -7.24 -24.49
C ASP A 776 15.57 -6.73 -25.03
N PRO A 777 16.73 -7.12 -24.45
CA PRO A 777 18.03 -6.62 -24.89
C PRO A 777 18.53 -7.20 -26.22
N LYS A 778 17.90 -8.24 -26.78
CA LYS A 778 18.33 -8.92 -28.02
C LYS A 778 17.36 -8.74 -29.18
N ASN A 779 16.05 -8.64 -28.91
CA ASN A 779 15.01 -8.47 -29.93
C ASN A 779 14.24 -7.15 -29.71
N PRO A 780 14.30 -6.19 -30.65
CA PRO A 780 13.64 -4.87 -30.52
C PRO A 780 12.11 -4.89 -30.62
N ASP A 781 11.51 -6.02 -30.95
CA ASP A 781 10.04 -6.17 -31.03
C ASP A 781 9.45 -6.82 -29.78
N LEU A 782 10.29 -7.36 -28.90
CA LEU A 782 9.87 -7.97 -27.64
C LEU A 782 9.74 -6.95 -26.52
N LEU A 783 8.53 -6.86 -25.95
CA LEU A 783 8.24 -6.08 -24.74
C LEU A 783 7.64 -6.97 -23.66
N TYR A 784 8.10 -6.80 -22.43
CA TYR A 784 7.55 -7.44 -21.23
C TYR A 784 6.80 -6.40 -20.39
N VAL A 785 5.53 -6.65 -20.08
CA VAL A 785 4.67 -5.72 -19.33
C VAL A 785 4.07 -6.44 -18.12
N GLY A 786 4.39 -5.94 -16.92
CA GLY A 786 3.82 -6.39 -15.66
C GLY A 786 2.71 -5.45 -15.19
N THR A 787 1.57 -6.03 -14.83
CA THR A 787 0.36 -5.34 -14.36
C THR A 787 -0.06 -5.86 -12.99
N ASP A 788 -1.14 -5.31 -12.43
CA ASP A 788 -1.79 -5.89 -11.24
C ASP A 788 -2.41 -7.27 -11.50
N GLY A 789 -2.69 -7.65 -12.75
CA GLY A 789 -3.26 -8.94 -13.10
C GLY A 789 -2.24 -9.99 -13.57
N GLY A 790 -1.07 -9.61 -14.07
CA GLY A 790 -0.05 -10.57 -14.49
C GLY A 790 1.07 -10.02 -15.38
N LEU A 791 1.78 -10.93 -16.06
CA LEU A 791 2.82 -10.64 -17.03
C LEU A 791 2.32 -10.92 -18.45
N TYR A 792 2.57 -9.96 -19.34
CA TYR A 792 2.25 -10.02 -20.75
C TYR A 792 3.50 -9.76 -21.60
N VAL A 793 3.52 -10.36 -22.79
CA VAL A 793 4.61 -10.21 -23.76
C VAL A 793 4.04 -9.75 -25.08
N SER A 794 4.63 -8.72 -25.67
CA SER A 794 4.39 -8.36 -27.06
C SER A 794 5.53 -8.87 -27.93
N PHE A 795 5.19 -9.34 -29.13
CA PHE A 795 6.14 -9.77 -30.18
C PHE A 795 6.17 -8.79 -31.37
N ASP A 796 5.43 -7.70 -31.29
CA ASP A 796 5.20 -6.75 -32.37
C ASP A 796 5.30 -5.30 -31.88
N ARG A 797 6.13 -5.09 -30.84
CA ARG A 797 6.43 -3.80 -30.23
C ARG A 797 5.20 -3.08 -29.67
N GLY A 798 4.30 -3.84 -29.05
CA GLY A 798 3.15 -3.36 -28.28
C GLY A 798 1.86 -3.19 -29.07
N LYS A 799 1.77 -3.73 -30.30
CA LYS A 799 0.48 -3.75 -31.03
C LYS A 799 -0.44 -4.81 -30.44
N THR A 800 0.10 -5.98 -30.12
CA THR A 800 -0.61 -7.08 -29.45
C THR A 800 0.26 -7.72 -28.36
N TYR A 801 -0.42 -8.31 -27.38
CA TYR A 801 0.14 -8.94 -26.21
C TYR A 801 -0.42 -10.35 -26.02
N LYS A 802 0.41 -11.21 -25.45
CA LYS A 802 0.12 -12.59 -25.04
C LYS A 802 0.41 -12.73 -23.55
N ALA A 803 -0.44 -13.42 -22.81
CA ALA A 803 -0.23 -13.65 -21.39
C ALA A 803 0.88 -14.70 -21.16
N TRP A 804 1.73 -14.51 -20.15
CA TRP A 804 2.86 -15.41 -19.85
C TRP A 804 2.88 -15.87 -18.38
N GLN A 805 1.83 -16.55 -17.92
CA GLN A 805 1.73 -16.98 -16.51
C GLN A 805 1.99 -18.47 -16.27
N THR A 806 2.49 -19.23 -17.25
CA THR A 806 2.73 -20.67 -17.01
C THR A 806 3.79 -20.85 -15.91
N GLY A 807 3.47 -21.62 -14.87
CA GLY A 807 4.31 -21.77 -13.67
C GLY A 807 4.08 -20.71 -12.59
N MET A 808 3.21 -19.72 -12.83
CA MET A 808 2.69 -18.76 -11.85
C MET A 808 1.17 -18.93 -11.71
N PRO A 809 0.53 -18.36 -10.67
CA PRO A 809 -0.92 -18.32 -10.61
C PRO A 809 -1.54 -17.52 -11.76
N ARG A 810 -2.81 -17.79 -12.08
CA ARG A 810 -3.50 -17.12 -13.20
C ARG A 810 -3.57 -15.60 -13.07
N SER A 811 -3.64 -15.10 -11.84
CA SER A 811 -3.63 -13.67 -11.53
C SER A 811 -2.67 -13.40 -10.40
N VAL A 812 -1.68 -12.54 -10.62
CA VAL A 812 -0.77 -12.07 -9.58
C VAL A 812 -0.16 -10.73 -9.99
N PRO A 813 -0.09 -9.72 -9.10
CA PRO A 813 0.55 -8.45 -9.42
C PRO A 813 2.03 -8.67 -9.69
N VAL A 814 2.48 -8.15 -10.84
CA VAL A 814 3.87 -8.12 -11.24
C VAL A 814 4.35 -6.69 -11.13
N HIS A 815 5.14 -6.39 -10.09
CA HIS A 815 5.57 -5.03 -9.77
C HIS A 815 6.84 -4.64 -10.51
N ASP A 816 7.74 -5.59 -10.72
CA ASP A 816 9.02 -5.32 -11.36
C ASP A 816 9.62 -6.54 -12.05
N LEU A 817 10.49 -6.25 -13.01
CA LEU A 817 11.13 -7.23 -13.87
C LEU A 817 12.62 -6.93 -13.99
N ALA A 818 13.46 -7.96 -13.89
CA ALA A 818 14.89 -7.86 -14.13
C ALA A 818 15.35 -8.91 -15.15
N ILE A 819 16.14 -8.50 -16.14
CA ILE A 819 16.69 -9.39 -17.16
C ILE A 819 18.16 -9.67 -16.82
N GLN A 820 18.49 -10.94 -16.57
CA GLN A 820 19.86 -11.41 -16.46
C GLN A 820 20.34 -11.79 -17.88
N GLN A 821 21.17 -10.94 -18.47
CA GLN A 821 21.52 -11.04 -19.89
C GLN A 821 22.41 -12.23 -20.24
N ARG A 822 23.35 -12.59 -19.35
CA ARG A 822 24.30 -13.69 -19.55
C ARG A 822 23.58 -15.05 -19.59
N ASP A 823 22.70 -15.28 -18.61
CA ASP A 823 22.01 -16.55 -18.43
C ASP A 823 20.67 -16.60 -19.21
N ASN A 824 20.33 -15.49 -19.88
CA ASN A 824 19.17 -15.28 -20.74
C ASN A 824 17.85 -15.54 -20.01
N GLU A 825 17.72 -14.97 -18.82
CA GLU A 825 16.60 -15.19 -17.91
C GLU A 825 15.88 -13.89 -17.54
N LEU A 826 14.56 -14.00 -17.42
CA LEU A 826 13.70 -12.98 -16.83
C LEU A 826 13.39 -13.38 -15.40
N VAL A 827 13.68 -12.48 -14.46
CA VAL A 827 13.25 -12.53 -13.07
C VAL A 827 11.97 -11.71 -12.93
N VAL A 828 10.95 -12.31 -12.32
CA VAL A 828 9.65 -11.69 -12.07
C VAL A 828 9.48 -11.44 -10.58
N GLY A 829 9.41 -10.17 -10.20
CA GLY A 829 9.06 -9.73 -8.85
C GLY A 829 7.55 -9.58 -8.72
N THR A 830 6.94 -10.48 -7.96
CA THR A 830 5.49 -10.43 -7.71
C THR A 830 5.18 -9.84 -6.34
N HIS A 831 3.99 -9.25 -6.22
CA HIS A 831 3.47 -8.77 -4.94
C HIS A 831 2.48 -9.79 -4.36
N GLY A 832 2.98 -10.85 -3.73
CA GLY A 832 2.15 -11.88 -3.09
C GLY A 832 2.49 -13.31 -3.48
N ARG A 833 3.41 -13.55 -4.43
CA ARG A 833 3.90 -14.89 -4.81
C ARG A 833 5.41 -14.97 -4.95
N SER A 834 6.11 -14.07 -4.25
CA SER A 834 7.58 -13.99 -4.23
C SER A 834 8.19 -13.86 -5.63
N LEU A 835 9.27 -14.59 -5.91
CA LEU A 835 10.08 -14.45 -7.12
C LEU A 835 9.93 -15.67 -8.03
N TYR A 836 9.94 -15.40 -9.34
CA TYR A 836 9.99 -16.43 -10.38
C TYR A 836 11.10 -16.14 -11.39
N VAL A 837 11.60 -17.21 -12.03
CA VAL A 837 12.61 -17.13 -13.09
C VAL A 837 12.13 -17.91 -14.32
N GLY A 838 12.27 -17.31 -15.50
CA GLY A 838 11.90 -17.91 -16.78
C GLY A 838 12.96 -17.68 -17.87
N LYS A 839 13.13 -18.66 -18.76
CA LYS A 839 14.09 -18.60 -19.88
C LYS A 839 13.53 -17.77 -21.04
N LEU A 840 14.39 -16.96 -21.66
CA LEU A 840 14.01 -16.10 -22.80
C LEU A 840 14.32 -16.75 -24.17
N ASP A 841 15.06 -17.86 -24.21
CA ASP A 841 15.61 -18.46 -25.43
C ASP A 841 14.59 -18.80 -26.51
N LYS A 842 13.36 -19.17 -26.12
CA LYS A 842 12.29 -19.50 -27.06
C LYS A 842 11.55 -18.25 -27.56
N LEU A 843 11.56 -17.17 -26.79
CA LEU A 843 10.85 -15.93 -27.14
C LEU A 843 11.65 -15.14 -28.17
N GLN A 844 12.97 -15.10 -28.02
CA GLN A 844 13.88 -14.31 -28.86
C GLN A 844 14.17 -14.94 -30.24
N LYS A 845 13.68 -16.15 -30.52
CA LYS A 845 13.91 -16.87 -31.79
C LYS A 845 12.83 -16.61 -32.85
N ASN A 846 11.72 -16.00 -32.46
CA ASN A 846 10.54 -15.80 -33.31
C ASN A 846 10.49 -14.39 -33.87
#